data_AF-A0A954JEU8-F1
#
_entry.id   AF-A0A954JEU8-F1
#
_cell.length_a   1.000
_cell.length_b   1.000
_cell.length_c   1.000
_cell.angle_alpha   90.00
_cell.angle_beta   90.00
_cell.angle_gamma   90.00
#
_symmetry.space_group_name_H-M   'P 1'
#
loop_
_entity.id
_entity.type
_entity.pdbx_description
1 polymer ?
#
loop_
_entity_poly.entity_id
_entity_poly.type
_entity_poly.pdbx_seq_one_letter_code
_entity_poly.pdbx_strand_id
1 'polypeptide(L)'
;TVPFKENDLDPSSVSGGDFYVVQEVTTAGGAKQDVVAFPEGEPIVSADHLQVTLNFRNLNPGDYKIAIAGLTDIVGNDLAKPTPGNALALDNAGFKTTFTVPGGRQRGEQVEFPRFLSPENKSDEFNPGDLVDTRVVQLYYFRDARRVAELINRNVRSLNQVGYDDAQRVAREARIKAEDAVDGRRYKETVAYEAAQKTREAQRQLQQAQQDLAKLQQEQAELAVQEGNVKYVLDSFVKEGATGNTAALQVGDTEMKLTAKRAEIQQVQMADANDPTLPMLKQEEAVLASRLQVLRTLAVKEEVINNQKAAFATSQGLLESQIKSLPTQIQQYQQGEIDTREAVVKAEASELRTSQEQFRREVAASLTDPDTFVAGNVSSRDPVTQVSISVVGTSRLQLRGPIKGINKIRRMIHQIDSPVGQVKIGIHTVQVNGEHGDRMDFVYEKVNKEIAHSRFLVNTSGRLLRRAVQEVANEVAMAVDQGGAIILDCPPADLISMCQDRNAGFASLDGTVMTNQTLRDWRYLYAFYGADFIDELRRMDSELLNTENKMLSLHSMDTISLAGALSVASLADHPVRQQILYRFQELIASELPEREREYVQALTQVGYRGKQLSFWPNRAMKVDDRNAQEIYFNAQRTYHFPNTITFFNEAIPGQGTLNPVQYSTLKLAQALKAQLVAEMEYQNLVLERSLLSRYPNKSVAEQQVLLNSAKEKANREWQLEYATFGKNLSSTVRDASGVLQNYNVNETQKGDINRFLSKLADHIAKSDATQQIVDALRVASPNSYDEFKEEFLGQILEIVPPDLVNESGTDGNGANTYLLSIATLANGLYSDKAFDQRLRGLYRRYEVLVDAEKATEEAIAEIKKLKEFTYTSRLLEQFMDEQEEKSVALMEALREHSSNVDNYLKRVAIALEDDVQAQFYEPAFQRIRRVSRTWDVTLGQIETTTVLTNNRMLAKVSPAATFEFDLPHRDILLTEAIDGSKALVDEYGNLLKDPTFLAGAAALSGMPPTGVVGDNSPITGIPGLDQNPKFGSEFEKLIPDPAIYKFETGTGFEIRPIIQPDGHSIVYTFDYMYSTNVREPVRADEKHLGRIKRHFVHTDVQTSSYELREVSRYTVALKAARTERGVPLFEDIPGLGVLFRPLPSDESSLQTNIILASSTIYPTVFDLMGLRWSPYVDDLGSESLVNDKDEQTTRREELRTHLLEQTRSSVNESIGIPKSTGPRVIQMPSGFSTLP
;
A
#
# COMPACT_ATOMS: atom_id res chain seq x y z
N THR A 1 33.51 23.82 -11.63
CA THR A 1 34.75 24.44 -11.14
C THR A 1 35.92 23.91 -11.94
N VAL A 2 36.78 24.78 -12.48
CA VAL A 2 37.96 24.39 -13.26
C VAL A 2 39.22 24.74 -12.45
N PRO A 3 40.02 23.73 -12.03
CA PRO A 3 41.25 23.97 -11.27
C PRO A 3 42.45 24.25 -12.20
N PHE A 4 43.29 25.22 -11.82
CA PHE A 4 44.57 25.54 -12.46
C PHE A 4 45.73 25.13 -11.53
N LYS A 5 46.91 24.84 -12.10
CA LYS A 5 48.13 24.54 -11.32
C LYS A 5 48.76 25.84 -10.79
N GLU A 6 49.58 25.71 -9.73
CA GLU A 6 50.17 26.84 -8.99
C GLU A 6 50.80 27.91 -9.89
N ASN A 7 50.39 29.18 -9.71
CA ASN A 7 50.88 30.41 -10.35
C ASN A 7 50.56 30.65 -11.85
N ASP A 8 49.72 29.82 -12.48
CA ASP A 8 49.49 29.93 -13.92
C ASP A 8 48.35 30.88 -14.33
N LEU A 9 47.52 31.41 -13.41
CA LEU A 9 46.33 32.20 -13.76
C LEU A 9 46.43 33.64 -13.24
N ASP A 10 46.40 34.63 -14.14
CA ASP A 10 46.15 36.03 -13.79
C ASP A 10 44.65 36.23 -13.51
N PRO A 11 44.24 36.57 -12.28
CA PRO A 11 42.84 36.80 -11.93
C PRO A 11 42.18 37.89 -12.79
N SER A 12 42.97 38.86 -13.28
CA SER A 12 42.47 39.96 -14.11
C SER A 12 42.11 39.53 -15.54
N SER A 13 42.59 38.37 -15.99
CA SER A 13 42.24 37.81 -17.30
C SER A 13 40.84 37.17 -17.35
N VAL A 14 40.18 37.02 -16.20
CA VAL A 14 38.86 36.36 -16.05
C VAL A 14 37.69 37.37 -16.12
N SER A 15 37.94 38.65 -16.43
CA SER A 15 36.94 39.72 -16.29
C SER A 15 36.19 40.14 -17.57
N GLY A 16 35.97 39.24 -18.54
CA GLY A 16 35.23 39.57 -19.78
C GLY A 16 34.24 38.47 -20.18
N GLY A 17 33.07 38.82 -20.70
CA GLY A 17 32.03 37.82 -21.07
C GLY A 17 32.44 36.79 -22.13
N ASP A 18 33.60 36.92 -22.77
CA ASP A 18 34.00 36.18 -23.97
C ASP A 18 35.00 35.04 -23.72
N PHE A 19 35.43 34.77 -22.47
CA PHE A 19 36.48 33.76 -22.22
C PHE A 19 35.96 32.31 -22.14
N TYR A 20 34.65 32.05 -22.26
CA TYR A 20 34.09 30.69 -22.27
C TYR A 20 32.95 30.52 -23.29
N VAL A 21 32.80 29.31 -23.82
CA VAL A 21 31.72 28.90 -24.71
C VAL A 21 31.17 27.56 -24.23
N VAL A 22 29.86 27.48 -23.99
CA VAL A 22 29.17 26.22 -23.66
C VAL A 22 28.40 25.74 -24.90
N GLN A 23 28.61 24.50 -25.33
CA GLN A 23 27.94 23.89 -26.49
C GLN A 23 27.25 22.59 -26.07
N GLU A 24 25.97 22.42 -26.42
CA GLU A 24 25.28 21.14 -26.27
C GLU A 24 25.80 20.12 -27.32
N VAL A 25 26.16 18.92 -26.88
CA VAL A 25 26.68 17.83 -27.71
C VAL A 25 25.52 16.90 -28.07
N THR A 26 24.90 17.14 -29.23
CA THR A 26 23.89 16.22 -29.76
C THR A 26 24.57 15.03 -30.43
N THR A 27 24.23 13.82 -30.00
CA THR A 27 24.82 12.54 -30.48
C THR A 27 24.35 12.11 -31.87
N ALA A 28 23.45 12.85 -32.51
CA ALA A 28 22.99 12.60 -33.87
C ALA A 28 23.50 13.72 -34.79
N GLY A 29 24.21 13.37 -35.87
CA GLY A 29 24.89 14.28 -36.82
C GLY A 29 24.04 15.30 -37.60
N GLY A 30 23.11 15.98 -36.94
CA GLY A 30 22.44 17.20 -37.40
C GLY A 30 23.16 18.46 -36.88
N ALA A 31 22.99 19.57 -37.59
CA ALA A 31 23.69 20.84 -37.37
C ALA A 31 23.77 21.26 -35.89
N LYS A 32 24.99 21.62 -35.45
CA LYS A 32 25.28 22.17 -34.12
C LYS A 32 24.48 23.45 -33.94
N GLN A 33 23.55 23.47 -32.99
CA GLN A 33 22.96 24.72 -32.52
C GLN A 33 23.79 25.17 -31.33
N ASP A 34 24.55 26.27 -31.48
CA ASP A 34 25.26 26.89 -30.37
C ASP A 34 24.22 27.45 -29.38
N VAL A 35 23.85 26.65 -28.37
CA VAL A 35 23.04 27.13 -27.25
C VAL A 35 23.98 27.92 -26.35
N VAL A 36 24.04 29.23 -26.56
CA VAL A 36 24.81 30.15 -25.71
C VAL A 36 24.10 30.28 -24.36
N ALA A 37 24.42 29.39 -23.42
CA ALA A 37 24.01 29.52 -22.04
C ALA A 37 24.96 30.47 -21.31
N PHE A 38 24.46 31.63 -20.88
CA PHE A 38 25.21 32.57 -20.07
C PHE A 38 25.12 32.18 -18.59
N PRO A 39 26.24 32.11 -17.84
CA PRO A 39 26.27 31.95 -16.41
C PRO A 39 25.63 33.17 -15.74
N GLU A 40 24.99 32.95 -14.59
CA GLU A 40 24.50 34.04 -13.75
C GLU A 40 25.64 34.57 -12.88
N GLY A 41 25.95 35.85 -13.08
CA GLY A 41 26.95 36.58 -12.28
C GLY A 41 28.35 36.55 -12.88
N GLU A 42 29.23 37.34 -12.27
CA GLU A 42 30.65 37.32 -12.62
C GLU A 42 31.29 35.99 -12.20
N PRO A 43 32.24 35.46 -12.99
CA PRO A 43 32.96 34.25 -12.63
C PRO A 43 33.65 34.45 -11.29
N ILE A 44 33.44 33.54 -10.36
CA ILE A 44 34.09 33.62 -9.05
C ILE A 44 35.46 32.98 -9.18
N VAL A 45 36.50 33.82 -9.16
CA VAL A 45 37.90 33.39 -9.05
C VAL A 45 38.23 33.27 -7.58
N SER A 46 38.47 32.04 -7.11
CA SER A 46 38.95 31.83 -5.74
C SER A 46 40.43 32.21 -5.68
N ALA A 47 40.74 33.31 -4.99
CA ALA A 47 42.11 33.81 -4.81
C ALA A 47 43.03 32.77 -4.12
N ASP A 48 42.46 31.92 -3.26
CA ASP A 48 43.21 30.94 -2.47
C ASP A 48 43.39 29.58 -3.18
N HIS A 49 42.62 29.29 -4.23
CA HIS A 49 42.54 27.94 -4.81
C HIS A 49 42.75 27.87 -6.32
N LEU A 50 43.08 28.98 -7.01
CA LEU A 50 43.33 29.00 -8.46
C LEU A 50 42.22 28.27 -9.24
N GLN A 51 40.96 28.55 -8.86
CA GLN A 51 39.78 27.91 -9.39
C GLN A 51 38.83 28.95 -9.96
N VAL A 52 38.33 28.71 -11.16
CA VAL A 52 37.24 29.49 -11.77
C VAL A 52 35.92 28.73 -11.60
N THR A 53 34.94 29.40 -10.98
CA THR A 53 33.58 28.87 -10.79
C THR A 53 32.59 29.63 -11.66
N LEU A 54 31.87 28.89 -12.51
CA LEU A 54 30.79 29.37 -13.37
C LEU A 54 29.46 28.81 -12.85
N ASN A 55 28.48 29.68 -12.58
CA ASN A 55 27.15 29.29 -12.06
C ASN A 55 26.10 29.40 -13.17
N PHE A 56 25.36 28.32 -13.43
CA PHE A 56 24.27 28.30 -14.43
C PHE A 56 22.94 28.01 -13.73
N ARG A 57 21.90 28.82 -13.97
CA ARG A 57 20.58 28.63 -13.31
C ARG A 57 19.73 27.54 -13.96
N ASN A 58 19.71 27.50 -15.29
CA ASN A 58 18.83 26.63 -16.07
C ASN A 58 19.61 26.03 -17.25
N LEU A 59 20.25 24.88 -17.05
CA LEU A 59 20.72 24.03 -18.14
C LEU A 59 19.69 22.92 -18.37
N ASN A 60 19.31 22.68 -19.62
CA ASN A 60 18.45 21.56 -19.95
C ASN A 60 19.20 20.24 -19.73
N PRO A 61 18.51 19.09 -19.59
CA PRO A 61 19.17 17.80 -19.54
C PRO A 61 19.88 17.51 -20.86
N GLY A 62 21.18 17.20 -20.82
CA GLY A 62 21.99 16.97 -22.02
C GLY A 62 23.48 16.87 -21.72
N ASP A 63 24.26 16.47 -22.72
CA ASP A 63 25.73 16.52 -22.68
C ASP A 63 26.19 17.90 -23.13
N TYR A 64 26.98 18.60 -22.33
CA TYR A 64 27.50 19.91 -22.65
C TYR A 64 29.02 19.89 -22.73
N LYS A 65 29.58 20.74 -23.59
CA LYS A 65 31.01 20.96 -23.76
C LYS A 65 31.32 22.42 -23.44
N ILE A 66 32.18 22.66 -22.45
CA ILE A 66 32.69 23.99 -22.13
C ILE A 66 34.07 24.14 -22.78
N ALA A 67 34.26 25.18 -23.57
CA ALA A 67 35.55 25.63 -24.07
C ALA A 67 35.93 26.94 -23.35
N ILE A 68 37.13 27.01 -22.76
CA ILE A 68 37.65 28.22 -22.11
C ILE A 68 38.85 28.74 -22.93
N ALA A 69 38.85 30.02 -23.29
CA ALA A 69 39.85 30.68 -24.14
C ALA A 69 40.21 32.08 -23.60
N GLY A 70 41.40 32.60 -23.93
CA GLY A 70 41.79 33.97 -23.58
C GLY A 70 42.31 34.19 -22.15
N LEU A 71 42.66 33.11 -21.43
CA LEU A 71 43.30 33.20 -20.11
C LEU A 71 44.80 33.47 -20.26
N THR A 72 45.33 34.39 -19.45
CA THR A 72 46.77 34.67 -19.39
C THR A 72 47.35 34.31 -18.03
N ASP A 73 48.63 33.95 -18.00
CA ASP A 73 49.39 33.84 -16.76
C ASP A 73 49.70 35.23 -16.18
N ILE A 74 50.23 35.26 -14.95
CA ILE A 74 50.60 36.50 -14.23
C ILE A 74 51.66 37.33 -14.99
N VAL A 75 52.34 36.73 -15.97
CA VAL A 75 53.37 37.37 -16.81
C VAL A 75 52.80 37.81 -18.18
N GLY A 76 51.50 37.62 -18.43
CA GLY A 76 50.82 37.98 -19.67
C GLY A 76 51.02 36.98 -20.81
N ASN A 77 51.50 35.76 -20.54
CA ASN A 77 51.55 34.71 -21.54
C ASN A 77 50.17 34.08 -21.72
N ASP A 78 49.76 33.89 -22.97
CA ASP A 78 48.52 33.20 -23.33
C ASP A 78 48.61 31.72 -22.96
N LEU A 79 47.80 31.28 -21.98
CA LEU A 79 47.76 29.88 -21.51
C LEU A 79 47.29 28.90 -22.59
N ALA A 80 46.75 29.39 -23.72
CA ALA A 80 46.37 28.55 -24.85
C ALA A 80 47.54 28.23 -25.81
N LYS A 81 48.73 28.82 -25.63
CA LYS A 81 49.90 28.57 -26.50
C LYS A 81 50.92 27.66 -25.79
N PRO A 82 51.37 26.56 -26.42
CA PRO A 82 52.33 25.65 -25.80
C PRO A 82 53.72 26.30 -25.67
N THR A 83 54.12 26.64 -24.45
CA THR A 83 55.51 26.96 -24.10
C THR A 83 56.29 25.67 -23.79
N PRO A 84 57.54 25.51 -24.28
CA PRO A 84 58.33 24.31 -24.04
C PRO A 84 58.75 24.22 -22.57
N GLY A 85 58.06 23.38 -21.79
CA GLY A 85 58.33 23.14 -20.37
C GLY A 85 57.12 22.71 -19.54
N ASN A 86 55.89 23.02 -19.99
CA ASN A 86 54.67 22.63 -19.29
C ASN A 86 54.06 21.34 -19.86
N ALA A 87 54.00 20.29 -19.05
CA ALA A 87 53.56 18.94 -19.42
C ALA A 87 52.03 18.77 -19.62
N LEU A 88 51.30 19.85 -19.83
CA LEU A 88 49.90 19.81 -20.26
C LEU A 88 49.85 20.32 -21.69
N ALA A 89 49.92 19.40 -22.65
CA ALA A 89 49.57 19.68 -24.03
C ALA A 89 48.08 20.03 -24.07
N LEU A 90 47.75 21.32 -23.92
CA LEU A 90 46.54 21.88 -24.47
C LEU A 90 46.71 21.81 -25.99
N ASP A 91 45.94 20.93 -26.65
CA ASP A 91 45.70 21.07 -28.09
C ASP A 91 45.32 22.53 -28.35
N ASN A 92 45.76 23.08 -29.49
CA ASN A 92 45.68 24.50 -29.92
C ASN A 92 44.25 25.11 -29.99
N ALA A 93 43.28 24.64 -29.21
CA ALA A 93 41.87 24.98 -29.28
C ALA A 93 41.19 25.16 -27.90
N GLY A 94 41.94 25.45 -26.84
CA GLY A 94 41.41 25.81 -25.50
C GLY A 94 40.98 24.62 -24.63
N PHE A 95 40.83 24.85 -23.33
CA PHE A 95 40.41 23.84 -22.35
C PHE A 95 38.99 23.37 -22.68
N LYS A 96 38.84 22.11 -23.08
CA LYS A 96 37.55 21.50 -23.47
C LYS A 96 37.18 20.40 -22.49
N THR A 97 36.17 20.64 -21.66
CA THR A 97 35.60 19.61 -20.77
C THR A 97 34.16 19.34 -21.14
N THR A 98 33.74 18.08 -21.04
CA THR A 98 32.34 17.68 -21.23
C THR A 98 31.72 17.33 -19.89
N PHE A 99 30.49 17.78 -19.64
CA PHE A 99 29.72 17.43 -18.45
C PHE A 99 28.27 17.13 -18.85
N THR A 100 27.67 16.13 -18.19
CA THR A 100 26.29 15.72 -18.45
C THR A 100 25.39 16.33 -17.37
N VAL A 101 24.32 17.01 -17.78
CA VAL A 101 23.25 17.45 -16.88
C VAL A 101 22.18 16.35 -16.86
N PRO A 102 22.05 15.58 -15.77
CA PRO A 102 21.09 14.48 -15.71
C PRO A 102 19.65 15.02 -15.70
N GLY A 103 18.76 14.38 -16.47
CA GLY A 103 17.34 14.68 -16.47
C GLY A 103 16.69 14.32 -15.13
N GLY A 104 16.44 15.32 -14.29
CA GLY A 104 15.75 15.13 -13.02
C GLY A 104 14.29 14.74 -13.24
N ARG A 105 13.98 13.45 -13.14
CA ARG A 105 12.65 13.05 -12.64
C ARG A 105 12.62 13.44 -11.17
N GLN A 106 11.94 14.54 -10.84
CA GLN A 106 11.75 14.95 -9.45
C GLN A 106 11.08 13.79 -8.70
N ARG A 107 11.79 13.31 -7.67
CA ARG A 107 11.36 12.29 -6.73
C ARG A 107 10.38 12.94 -5.75
N GLY A 108 9.29 12.24 -5.41
CA GLY A 108 8.63 12.50 -4.13
C GLY A 108 9.53 11.96 -3.03
N GLU A 109 10.02 12.83 -2.16
CA GLU A 109 10.85 12.45 -1.02
C GLU A 109 9.99 11.70 0.00
N GLN A 110 10.47 10.56 0.49
CA GLN A 110 9.79 9.79 1.53
C GLN A 110 9.88 10.56 2.85
N VAL A 111 8.76 11.09 3.31
CA VAL A 111 8.69 11.84 4.57
C VAL A 111 8.62 10.86 5.74
N GLU A 112 9.72 10.69 6.45
CA GLU A 112 9.72 10.07 7.78
C GLU A 112 9.16 11.08 8.79
N PHE A 113 8.08 10.74 9.50
CA PHE A 113 7.57 11.57 10.60
C PHE A 113 8.55 11.49 11.78
N PRO A 114 9.19 12.61 12.19
CA PRO A 114 10.11 12.58 13.33
C PRO A 114 9.36 12.24 14.63
N ARG A 115 10.05 11.52 15.54
CA ARG A 115 9.62 11.45 16.95
C ARG A 115 9.79 12.82 17.59
N PHE A 116 8.75 13.26 18.29
CA PHE A 116 8.57 14.57 18.90
C PHE A 116 9.85 15.12 19.57
N LEU A 117 10.37 16.21 19.01
CA LEU A 117 11.30 17.15 19.64
C LEU A 117 10.76 18.55 19.36
N SER A 118 10.30 19.28 20.38
CA SER A 118 9.94 20.70 20.26
C SER A 118 11.24 21.49 19.99
N PRO A 119 11.39 22.27 18.89
CA PRO A 119 11.07 23.72 18.92
C PRO A 119 10.87 24.45 17.55
N GLU A 120 10.61 25.77 17.68
CA GLU A 120 10.67 26.94 16.76
C GLU A 120 9.66 27.12 15.60
N ASN A 121 8.74 28.06 15.85
CA ASN A 121 7.72 28.59 14.94
C ASN A 121 8.31 29.33 13.73
N LYS A 122 8.00 28.86 12.51
CA LYS A 122 7.80 29.72 11.32
C LYS A 122 6.73 29.18 10.37
N SER A 123 5.90 30.12 9.91
CA SER A 123 4.92 30.15 8.79
C SER A 123 3.67 29.26 8.86
N ASP A 124 2.54 29.89 8.50
CA ASP A 124 1.12 29.48 8.57
C ASP A 124 0.68 28.23 7.76
N GLU A 125 1.52 27.22 7.56
CA GLU A 125 1.18 26.03 6.73
C GLU A 125 1.12 24.68 7.44
N PHE A 126 1.28 24.65 8.75
CA PHE A 126 0.95 23.47 9.55
C PHE A 126 0.57 23.99 10.93
N ASN A 127 -0.69 23.81 11.36
CA ASN A 127 -1.05 24.18 12.71
C ASN A 127 -0.34 23.19 13.62
N PRO A 128 0.74 23.54 14.35
CA PRO A 128 1.61 22.56 15.02
C PRO A 128 0.92 21.84 16.19
N GLY A 129 -0.36 22.15 16.43
CA GLY A 129 -1.24 21.48 17.37
C GLY A 129 -2.16 20.42 16.75
N ASP A 130 -2.18 20.23 15.43
CA ASP A 130 -2.99 19.16 14.83
C ASP A 130 -2.36 17.80 15.16
N LEU A 131 -3.05 17.05 16.01
CA LEU A 131 -2.66 15.73 16.46
C LEU A 131 -2.55 14.78 15.25
N VAL A 132 -1.34 14.26 14.99
CA VAL A 132 -1.17 13.17 14.03
C VAL A 132 -1.65 11.89 14.70
N ASP A 133 -2.70 11.31 14.14
CA ASP A 133 -3.28 10.07 14.66
C ASP A 133 -3.08 8.92 13.66
N THR A 134 -3.21 7.69 14.15
CA THR A 134 -3.26 6.47 13.36
C THR A 134 -4.59 5.79 13.59
N ARG A 135 -5.35 5.56 12.52
CA ARG A 135 -6.65 4.89 12.56
C ARG A 135 -6.68 3.73 11.57
N VAL A 136 -7.33 2.65 11.96
CA VAL A 136 -7.56 1.50 11.09
C VAL A 136 -9.02 1.49 10.69
N VAL A 137 -9.27 1.51 9.39
CA VAL A 137 -10.61 1.46 8.78
C VAL A 137 -10.82 0.07 8.21
N GLN A 138 -11.88 -0.59 8.66
CA GLN A 138 -12.27 -1.89 8.12
C GLN A 138 -13.31 -1.71 7.01
N LEU A 139 -13.10 -2.43 5.91
CA LEU A 139 -14.04 -2.54 4.81
C LEU A 139 -14.96 -3.74 5.02
N TYR A 140 -16.25 -3.54 4.76
CA TYR A 140 -17.31 -4.54 5.00
C TYR A 140 -17.89 -5.10 3.70
N TYR A 141 -18.05 -4.28 2.65
CA TYR A 141 -18.69 -4.69 1.40
C TYR A 141 -17.69 -4.83 0.25
N PHE A 142 -16.66 -3.97 0.19
CA PHE A 142 -15.53 -4.10 -0.73
C PHE A 142 -14.44 -4.99 -0.11
N ARG A 143 -14.17 -6.12 -0.75
CA ARG A 143 -13.11 -7.06 -0.35
C ARG A 143 -11.71 -6.73 -0.89
N ASP A 144 -11.57 -5.57 -1.54
CA ASP A 144 -10.32 -5.14 -2.17
C ASP A 144 -9.93 -3.75 -1.64
N ALA A 145 -9.32 -3.74 -0.46
CA ALA A 145 -8.78 -2.54 0.18
C ALA A 145 -7.74 -1.84 -0.70
N ARG A 146 -6.98 -2.60 -1.48
CA ARG A 146 -6.04 -2.06 -2.45
C ARG A 146 -6.76 -1.22 -3.50
N ARG A 147 -7.87 -1.71 -4.07
CA ARG A 147 -8.63 -0.93 -5.06
C ARG A 147 -9.25 0.33 -4.46
N VAL A 148 -9.69 0.28 -3.20
CA VAL A 148 -10.22 1.47 -2.51
C VAL A 148 -9.12 2.50 -2.28
N ALA A 149 -7.93 2.07 -1.84
CA ALA A 149 -6.77 2.96 -1.70
C ALA A 149 -6.38 3.60 -3.06
N GLU A 150 -6.38 2.83 -4.14
CA GLU A 150 -6.14 3.33 -5.51
C GLU A 150 -7.20 4.35 -5.97
N LEU A 151 -8.46 4.15 -5.60
CA LEU A 151 -9.54 5.09 -5.94
C LEU A 151 -9.41 6.40 -5.19
N ILE A 152 -9.04 6.35 -3.90
CA ILE A 152 -8.82 7.54 -3.07
C ILE A 152 -7.63 8.34 -3.59
N ASN A 153 -6.58 7.67 -4.09
CA ASN A 153 -5.40 8.35 -4.59
C ASN A 153 -4.89 7.79 -5.92
N ARG A 154 -5.61 8.12 -7.00
CA ARG A 154 -5.31 7.67 -8.38
C ARG A 154 -3.89 8.00 -8.87
N ASN A 155 -3.22 9.00 -8.28
CA ASN A 155 -1.91 9.46 -8.75
C ASN A 155 -0.73 8.63 -8.20
N VAL A 156 -0.90 7.88 -7.10
CA VAL A 156 0.26 7.35 -6.34
C VAL A 156 0.76 5.98 -6.79
N ARG A 157 -0.08 5.18 -7.46
CA ARG A 157 0.32 3.84 -7.95
C ARG A 157 1.56 3.88 -8.86
N SER A 158 1.76 4.98 -9.60
CA SER A 158 2.94 5.16 -10.45
C SER A 158 4.22 5.52 -9.67
N LEU A 159 4.11 6.12 -8.49
CA LEU A 159 5.27 6.66 -7.77
C LEU A 159 5.87 5.64 -6.80
N ASN A 160 5.04 4.90 -6.05
CA ASN A 160 5.54 3.96 -5.05
C ASN A 160 6.09 2.68 -5.67
N GLN A 161 5.49 2.19 -6.76
CA GLN A 161 6.04 1.05 -7.48
C GLN A 161 7.37 1.40 -8.16
N VAL A 162 7.47 2.61 -8.73
CA VAL A 162 8.76 3.13 -9.24
C VAL A 162 9.78 3.32 -8.13
N GLY A 163 9.36 3.82 -6.96
CA GLY A 163 10.23 3.95 -5.78
C GLY A 163 10.75 2.61 -5.26
N TYR A 164 9.89 1.59 -5.19
CA TYR A 164 10.26 0.22 -4.83
C TYR A 164 11.20 -0.39 -5.87
N ASP A 165 10.86 -0.30 -7.16
CA ASP A 165 11.68 -0.83 -8.25
C ASP A 165 13.05 -0.13 -8.31
N ASP A 166 13.09 1.18 -8.06
CA ASP A 166 14.32 1.97 -7.98
C ASP A 166 15.14 1.59 -6.74
N ALA A 167 14.52 1.42 -5.57
CA ALA A 167 15.21 0.99 -4.35
C ALA A 167 15.80 -0.42 -4.52
N GLN A 168 15.04 -1.35 -5.15
CA GLN A 168 15.56 -2.66 -5.52
C GLN A 168 16.70 -2.57 -6.53
N ARG A 169 16.60 -1.69 -7.53
CA ARG A 169 17.68 -1.49 -8.51
C ARG A 169 18.94 -0.97 -7.84
N VAL A 170 18.83 0.03 -6.97
CA VAL A 170 19.97 0.58 -6.21
C VAL A 170 20.58 -0.46 -5.27
N ALA A 171 19.76 -1.28 -4.59
CA ALA A 171 20.25 -2.37 -3.75
C ALA A 171 21.01 -3.42 -4.58
N ARG A 172 20.50 -3.76 -5.78
CA ARG A 172 21.18 -4.68 -6.70
C ARG A 172 22.51 -4.12 -7.20
N GLU A 173 22.57 -2.84 -7.55
CA GLU A 173 23.81 -2.16 -7.94
C GLU A 173 24.83 -2.14 -6.80
N ALA A 174 24.39 -1.90 -5.56
CA ALA A 174 25.27 -1.93 -4.39
C ALA A 174 25.82 -3.35 -4.13
N ARG A 175 25.01 -4.39 -4.34
CA ARG A 175 25.43 -5.78 -4.24
C ARG A 175 26.49 -6.13 -5.30
N ILE A 176 26.29 -5.74 -6.56
CA ILE A 176 27.29 -5.96 -7.62
C ILE A 176 28.62 -5.30 -7.26
N LYS A 177 28.59 -4.04 -6.77
CA LYS A 177 29.80 -3.33 -6.33
C LYS A 177 30.51 -4.01 -5.16
N ALA A 178 29.75 -4.59 -4.22
CA ALA A 178 30.32 -5.34 -3.11
C ALA A 178 30.95 -6.66 -3.59
N GLU A 179 30.32 -7.36 -4.53
CA GLU A 179 30.87 -8.57 -5.18
C GLU A 179 32.17 -8.23 -5.95
N ASP A 180 32.19 -7.16 -6.73
CA ASP A 180 33.39 -6.67 -7.44
C ASP A 180 34.53 -6.32 -6.48
N ALA A 181 34.22 -5.74 -5.31
CA ALA A 181 35.21 -5.41 -4.29
C ALA A 181 35.82 -6.67 -3.65
N VAL A 182 35.02 -7.71 -3.40
CA VAL A 182 35.48 -9.01 -2.91
C VAL A 182 36.43 -9.67 -3.92
N ASP A 183 36.06 -9.66 -5.20
CA ASP A 183 36.91 -10.21 -6.26
C ASP A 183 38.19 -9.40 -6.44
N GLY A 184 38.12 -8.07 -6.31
CA GLY A 184 39.27 -7.19 -6.26
C GLY A 184 40.24 -7.49 -5.11
N ARG A 185 39.72 -7.84 -3.91
CA ARG A 185 40.56 -8.31 -2.80
C ARG A 185 41.18 -9.66 -3.12
N ARG A 186 40.40 -10.64 -3.56
CA ARG A 186 40.89 -12.00 -3.90
C ARG A 186 42.02 -11.95 -4.92
N TYR A 187 41.88 -11.14 -5.97
CA TYR A 187 42.93 -10.93 -6.94
C TYR A 187 44.22 -10.42 -6.27
N LYS A 188 44.13 -9.40 -5.41
CA LYS A 188 45.31 -8.87 -4.70
C LYS A 188 45.91 -9.87 -3.71
N GLU A 189 45.11 -10.72 -3.09
CA GLU A 189 45.59 -11.81 -2.22
C GLU A 189 46.40 -12.83 -3.01
N THR A 190 45.95 -13.20 -4.21
CA THR A 190 46.72 -14.10 -5.08
C THR A 190 48.07 -13.49 -5.47
N VAL A 191 48.10 -12.19 -5.81
CA VAL A 191 49.34 -11.47 -6.12
C VAL A 191 50.27 -11.39 -4.90
N ALA A 192 49.74 -11.12 -3.71
CA ALA A 192 50.52 -11.09 -2.47
C ALA A 192 51.08 -12.48 -2.11
N TYR A 193 50.33 -13.55 -2.38
CA TYR A 193 50.80 -14.92 -2.21
C TYR A 193 51.96 -15.25 -3.14
N GLU A 194 51.85 -14.90 -4.43
CA GLU A 194 52.92 -15.09 -5.41
C GLU A 194 54.19 -14.29 -5.05
N ALA A 195 54.04 -13.05 -4.58
CA ALA A 195 55.15 -12.24 -4.11
C ALA A 195 55.86 -12.89 -2.91
N ALA A 196 55.10 -13.36 -1.92
CA ALA A 196 55.65 -14.07 -0.76
C ALA A 196 56.34 -15.38 -1.15
N GLN A 197 55.84 -16.08 -2.16
CA GLN A 197 56.48 -17.30 -2.67
C GLN A 197 57.86 -16.99 -3.28
N LYS A 198 57.97 -15.93 -4.10
CA LYS A 198 59.25 -15.48 -4.67
C LYS A 198 60.27 -15.11 -3.58
N THR A 199 59.84 -14.42 -2.52
CA THR A 199 60.69 -14.12 -1.36
C THR A 199 61.23 -15.39 -0.72
N ARG A 200 60.37 -16.39 -0.49
CA ARG A 200 60.76 -17.68 0.11
C ARG A 200 61.71 -18.47 -0.79
N GLU A 201 61.49 -18.47 -2.10
CA GLU A 201 62.37 -19.15 -3.05
C GLU A 201 63.76 -18.52 -3.07
N ALA A 202 63.87 -17.19 -3.10
CA ALA A 202 65.14 -16.48 -3.03
C ALA A 202 65.88 -16.74 -1.69
N GLN A 203 65.16 -16.82 -0.57
CA GLN A 203 65.74 -17.18 0.73
C GLN A 203 66.29 -18.61 0.74
N ARG A 204 65.56 -19.57 0.15
CA ARG A 204 66.05 -20.96 0.01
C ARG A 204 67.32 -21.02 -0.83
N GLN A 205 67.39 -20.26 -1.93
CA GLN A 205 68.59 -20.17 -2.77
C GLN A 205 69.79 -19.61 -1.99
N LEU A 206 69.58 -18.56 -1.18
CA LEU A 206 70.65 -18.03 -0.33
C LEU A 206 71.13 -19.06 0.68
N GLN A 207 70.21 -19.76 1.35
CA GLN A 207 70.55 -20.77 2.33
C GLN A 207 71.31 -21.96 1.70
N GLN A 208 70.89 -22.40 0.51
CA GLN A 208 71.59 -23.43 -0.25
C GLN A 208 73.00 -22.98 -0.65
N ALA A 209 73.14 -21.78 -1.21
CA ALA A 209 74.45 -21.24 -1.60
C ALA A 209 75.41 -21.12 -0.39
N GLN A 210 74.91 -20.74 0.79
CA GLN A 210 75.69 -20.71 2.03
C GLN A 210 76.10 -22.11 2.51
N GLN A 211 75.20 -23.09 2.44
CA GLN A 211 75.51 -24.48 2.78
C GLN A 211 76.56 -25.06 1.83
N ASP A 212 76.46 -24.77 0.53
CA ASP A 212 77.41 -25.23 -0.46
C ASP A 212 78.78 -24.57 -0.29
N LEU A 213 78.83 -23.26 0.03
CA LEU A 213 80.06 -22.59 0.40
C LEU A 213 80.71 -23.22 1.64
N ALA A 214 79.91 -23.54 2.67
CA ALA A 214 80.42 -24.17 3.89
C ALA A 214 80.98 -25.58 3.62
N LYS A 215 80.32 -26.37 2.76
CA LYS A 215 80.82 -27.68 2.32
C LYS A 215 82.14 -27.54 1.56
N LEU A 216 82.22 -26.60 0.62
CA LEU A 216 83.46 -26.35 -0.13
C LEU A 216 84.62 -25.94 0.78
N GLN A 217 84.37 -25.13 1.82
CA GLN A 217 85.39 -24.77 2.81
C GLN A 217 85.85 -25.99 3.63
N GLN A 218 84.94 -26.91 3.97
CA GLN A 218 85.30 -28.17 4.62
C GLN A 218 86.17 -29.05 3.71
N GLU A 219 85.78 -29.22 2.45
CA GLU A 219 86.56 -29.98 1.46
C GLU A 219 87.94 -29.36 1.22
N GLN A 220 88.04 -28.03 1.19
CA GLN A 220 89.33 -27.33 1.09
C GLN A 220 90.21 -27.58 2.32
N ALA A 221 89.65 -27.62 3.52
CA ALA A 221 90.37 -27.95 4.74
C ALA A 221 90.87 -29.40 4.72
N GLU A 222 90.07 -30.34 4.23
CA GLU A 222 90.47 -31.74 4.06
C GLU A 222 91.64 -31.89 3.06
N LEU A 223 91.61 -31.16 1.96
CA LEU A 223 92.70 -31.15 0.98
C LEU A 223 93.99 -30.56 1.56
N ALA A 224 93.91 -29.53 2.40
CA ALA A 224 95.06 -29.00 3.11
C ALA A 224 95.68 -30.02 4.08
N VAL A 225 94.86 -30.85 4.74
CA VAL A 225 95.34 -31.98 5.56
C VAL A 225 96.02 -33.05 4.70
N GLN A 226 95.45 -33.39 3.54
CA GLN A 226 96.05 -34.35 2.61
C GLN A 226 97.42 -33.87 2.08
N GLU A 227 97.54 -32.59 1.74
CA GLU A 227 98.82 -31.97 1.37
C GLU A 227 99.84 -32.05 2.51
N GLY A 228 99.42 -31.75 3.74
CA GLY A 228 100.26 -31.90 4.93
C GLY A 228 100.80 -33.32 5.10
N ASN A 229 99.95 -34.34 4.87
CA ASN A 229 100.35 -35.74 4.93
C ASN A 229 101.33 -36.12 3.80
N VAL A 230 101.08 -35.67 2.56
CA VAL A 230 102.00 -35.92 1.43
C VAL A 230 103.36 -35.27 1.69
N LYS A 231 103.37 -34.03 2.20
CA LYS A 231 104.58 -33.30 2.54
C LYS A 231 105.34 -33.93 3.70
N TYR A 232 104.64 -34.39 4.74
CA TYR A 232 105.25 -35.11 5.87
C TYR A 232 105.91 -36.42 5.43
N VAL A 233 105.24 -37.19 4.57
CA VAL A 233 105.84 -38.42 3.99
C VAL A 233 107.07 -38.05 3.16
N LEU A 234 107.00 -37.00 2.35
CA LEU A 234 108.15 -36.54 1.55
C LEU A 234 109.33 -36.12 2.44
N ASP A 235 109.07 -35.36 3.50
CA ASP A 235 110.09 -34.94 4.48
C ASP A 235 110.69 -36.13 5.25
N SER A 236 109.92 -37.19 5.49
CA SER A 236 110.46 -38.42 6.10
C SER A 236 111.47 -39.13 5.18
N PHE A 237 111.32 -39.06 3.86
CA PHE A 237 112.29 -39.59 2.89
C PHE A 237 113.55 -38.71 2.73
N VAL A 238 113.46 -37.41 3.05
CA VAL A 238 114.56 -36.44 2.95
C VAL A 238 115.55 -36.58 4.13
N LYS A 239 115.09 -37.03 5.30
CA LYS A 239 115.92 -37.13 6.52
C LYS A 239 117.06 -38.16 6.45
N GLU A 240 117.16 -38.98 5.40
CA GLU A 240 118.26 -39.92 5.15
C GLU A 240 119.34 -39.42 4.16
N GLY A 241 119.37 -38.12 3.84
CA GLY A 241 120.55 -37.48 3.24
C GLY A 241 120.36 -37.00 1.79
N ALA A 242 119.81 -35.80 1.64
CA ALA A 242 120.21 -34.74 0.70
C ALA A 242 119.24 -33.54 0.83
N THR A 243 119.76 -32.33 0.67
CA THR A 243 119.07 -31.06 0.85
C THR A 243 117.96 -30.77 -0.19
N GLY A 244 116.75 -30.49 0.30
CA GLY A 244 115.93 -29.34 -0.17
C GLY A 244 115.31 -29.32 -1.56
N ASN A 245 115.10 -30.45 -2.26
CA ASN A 245 114.47 -30.45 -3.59
C ASN A 245 113.18 -31.29 -3.67
N THR A 246 112.26 -30.83 -4.53
CA THR A 246 110.90 -31.38 -4.76
C THR A 246 110.91 -32.85 -5.19
N ALA A 247 109.78 -33.55 -4.97
CA ALA A 247 109.62 -35.00 -5.22
C ALA A 247 110.09 -35.41 -6.63
N ALA A 248 109.80 -34.59 -7.65
CA ALA A 248 110.20 -34.82 -9.03
C ALA A 248 111.72 -34.84 -9.25
N LEU A 249 112.49 -34.01 -8.52
CA LEU A 249 113.95 -34.02 -8.58
C LEU A 249 114.55 -35.26 -7.88
N GLN A 250 113.94 -35.70 -6.78
CA GLN A 250 114.40 -36.91 -6.06
C GLN A 250 114.15 -38.20 -6.85
N VAL A 251 113.07 -38.26 -7.64
CA VAL A 251 112.85 -39.35 -8.61
C VAL A 251 114.04 -39.40 -9.60
N GLY A 252 114.44 -38.27 -10.18
CA GLY A 252 115.57 -38.21 -11.12
C GLY A 252 116.89 -38.71 -10.52
N ASP A 253 117.22 -38.27 -9.29
CA ASP A 253 118.45 -38.68 -8.61
C ASP A 253 118.46 -40.17 -8.25
N THR A 254 117.31 -40.72 -7.85
CA THR A 254 117.18 -42.14 -7.50
C THR A 254 117.19 -43.05 -8.74
N GLU A 255 116.67 -42.60 -9.90
CA GLU A 255 116.82 -43.31 -11.19
C GLU A 255 118.27 -43.40 -11.63
N MET A 256 119.04 -42.32 -11.50
CA MET A 256 120.47 -42.34 -11.82
C MET A 256 121.25 -43.30 -10.92
N LYS A 257 120.95 -43.33 -9.62
CA LYS A 257 121.59 -44.28 -8.68
C LYS A 257 121.24 -45.74 -8.99
N LEU A 258 119.98 -46.02 -9.33
CA LEU A 258 119.52 -47.35 -9.71
C LEU A 258 120.19 -47.85 -10.99
N THR A 259 120.29 -46.99 -12.01
CA THR A 259 120.93 -47.33 -13.30
C THR A 259 122.43 -47.57 -13.14
N ALA A 260 123.11 -46.76 -12.32
CA ALA A 260 124.52 -47.00 -11.97
C ALA A 260 124.72 -48.35 -11.27
N LYS A 261 123.85 -48.71 -10.31
CA LYS A 261 123.95 -50.00 -9.60
C LYS A 261 123.67 -51.21 -10.48
N ARG A 262 122.73 -51.10 -11.43
CA ARG A 262 122.50 -52.14 -12.45
C ARG A 262 123.71 -52.40 -13.33
N ALA A 263 124.44 -51.35 -13.71
CA ALA A 263 125.65 -51.49 -14.50
C ALA A 263 126.76 -52.21 -13.71
N GLU A 264 126.88 -51.95 -12.40
CA GLU A 264 127.82 -52.64 -11.50
C GLU A 264 127.50 -54.14 -11.37
N ILE A 265 126.22 -54.50 -11.20
CA ILE A 265 125.75 -55.89 -11.19
C ILE A 265 126.09 -56.61 -12.51
N GLN A 266 125.97 -55.91 -13.64
CA GLN A 266 126.27 -56.48 -14.96
C GLN A 266 127.77 -56.75 -15.15
N GLN A 267 128.63 -55.87 -14.63
CA GLN A 267 130.08 -56.08 -14.69
C GLN A 267 130.51 -57.29 -13.83
N VAL A 268 129.95 -57.43 -12.62
CA VAL A 268 130.28 -58.58 -11.74
C VAL A 268 129.77 -59.90 -12.34
N GLN A 269 128.59 -59.90 -12.98
CA GLN A 269 128.04 -61.11 -13.63
C GLN A 269 128.87 -61.61 -14.83
N MET A 270 129.66 -60.74 -15.48
CA MET A 270 130.51 -61.14 -16.61
C MET A 270 131.90 -61.63 -16.19
N ALA A 271 132.33 -61.37 -14.95
CA ALA A 271 133.66 -61.73 -14.44
C ALA A 271 133.69 -63.10 -13.74
N ASP A 272 132.71 -63.41 -12.88
CA ASP A 272 132.55 -64.74 -12.27
C ASP A 272 131.11 -64.93 -11.74
N ALA A 273 130.44 -66.00 -12.16
CA ALA A 273 129.02 -66.24 -11.86
C ALA A 273 128.76 -66.72 -10.43
N ASN A 274 129.81 -67.08 -9.68
CA ASN A 274 129.69 -67.58 -8.30
C ASN A 274 130.19 -66.59 -7.22
N ASP A 275 130.36 -65.30 -7.55
CA ASP A 275 130.80 -64.30 -6.58
C ASP A 275 129.75 -64.10 -5.46
N PRO A 276 130.13 -64.30 -4.17
CA PRO A 276 129.23 -64.14 -3.03
C PRO A 276 128.72 -62.70 -2.80
N THR A 277 129.24 -61.69 -3.53
CA THR A 277 128.77 -60.29 -3.43
C THR A 277 127.54 -59.99 -4.30
N LEU A 278 127.24 -60.84 -5.29
CA LEU A 278 126.13 -60.63 -6.23
C LEU A 278 124.72 -60.58 -5.59
N PRO A 279 124.40 -61.38 -4.55
CA PRO A 279 123.10 -61.30 -3.87
C PRO A 279 122.89 -59.95 -3.16
N MET A 280 123.96 -59.36 -2.59
CA MET A 280 123.87 -58.08 -1.88
C MET A 280 123.57 -56.91 -2.83
N LEU A 281 124.24 -56.85 -3.99
CA LEU A 281 124.00 -55.78 -4.97
C LEU A 281 122.59 -55.86 -5.57
N LYS A 282 122.08 -57.07 -5.84
CA LYS A 282 120.67 -57.25 -6.28
C LYS A 282 119.67 -56.81 -5.21
N GLN A 283 120.01 -56.98 -3.93
CA GLN A 283 119.17 -56.51 -2.83
C GLN A 283 119.15 -54.97 -2.75
N GLU A 284 120.29 -54.30 -2.95
CA GLU A 284 120.34 -52.83 -3.02
C GLU A 284 119.55 -52.25 -4.21
N GLU A 285 119.61 -52.90 -5.38
CA GLU A 285 118.81 -52.51 -6.54
C GLU A 285 117.31 -52.60 -6.25
N ALA A 286 116.85 -53.67 -5.60
CA ALA A 286 115.45 -53.84 -5.22
C ALA A 286 114.98 -52.76 -4.23
N VAL A 287 115.85 -52.32 -3.31
CA VAL A 287 115.56 -51.25 -2.36
C VAL A 287 115.46 -49.89 -3.08
N LEU A 288 116.36 -49.58 -4.02
CA LEU A 288 116.29 -48.34 -4.79
C LEU A 288 115.08 -48.30 -5.74
N ALA A 289 114.72 -49.43 -6.35
CA ALA A 289 113.55 -49.53 -7.24
C ALA A 289 112.23 -49.33 -6.48
N SER A 290 112.11 -49.89 -5.27
CA SER A 290 110.92 -49.68 -4.44
C SER A 290 110.80 -48.23 -3.95
N ARG A 291 111.92 -47.58 -3.59
CA ARG A 291 111.95 -46.14 -3.25
C ARG A 291 111.51 -45.25 -4.42
N LEU A 292 111.91 -45.57 -5.64
CA LEU A 292 111.50 -44.85 -6.85
C LEU A 292 109.99 -44.88 -7.07
N GLN A 293 109.39 -46.05 -6.92
CA GLN A 293 107.96 -46.24 -7.16
C GLN A 293 107.12 -45.41 -6.18
N VAL A 294 107.55 -45.33 -4.91
CA VAL A 294 106.90 -44.49 -3.90
C VAL A 294 106.99 -43.01 -4.27
N LEU A 295 108.18 -42.52 -4.66
CA LEU A 295 108.35 -41.11 -5.04
C LEU A 295 107.50 -40.70 -6.26
N ARG A 296 107.39 -41.55 -7.29
CA ARG A 296 106.51 -41.29 -8.44
C ARG A 296 105.04 -41.18 -8.03
N THR A 297 104.56 -42.03 -7.11
CA THR A 297 103.17 -41.96 -6.62
C THR A 297 102.88 -40.70 -5.80
N LEU A 298 103.88 -40.15 -5.10
CA LEU A 298 103.73 -38.92 -4.35
C LEU A 298 103.69 -37.69 -5.26
N ALA A 299 104.53 -37.65 -6.31
CA ALA A 299 104.55 -36.55 -7.28
C ALA A 299 103.21 -36.39 -8.03
N VAL A 300 102.59 -37.49 -8.45
CA VAL A 300 101.26 -37.46 -9.09
C VAL A 300 100.17 -36.95 -8.12
N LYS A 301 100.24 -37.35 -6.85
CA LYS A 301 99.29 -36.86 -5.83
C LYS A 301 99.41 -35.36 -5.60
N GLU A 302 100.63 -34.82 -5.61
CA GLU A 302 100.88 -33.39 -5.47
C GLU A 302 100.27 -32.57 -6.63
N GLU A 303 100.40 -33.05 -7.87
CA GLU A 303 99.80 -32.41 -9.05
C GLU A 303 98.26 -32.43 -9.02
N VAL A 304 97.66 -33.55 -8.62
CA VAL A 304 96.20 -33.67 -8.47
C VAL A 304 95.66 -32.70 -7.42
N ILE A 305 96.36 -32.57 -6.28
CA ILE A 305 95.98 -31.62 -5.20
C ILE A 305 96.04 -30.18 -5.72
N ASN A 306 97.06 -29.81 -6.49
CA ASN A 306 97.21 -28.45 -7.03
C ASN A 306 96.11 -28.12 -8.06
N ASN A 307 95.75 -29.05 -8.93
CA ASN A 307 94.64 -28.87 -9.88
C ASN A 307 93.29 -28.77 -9.18
N GLN A 308 93.07 -29.56 -8.12
CA GLN A 308 91.86 -29.47 -7.31
C GLN A 308 91.75 -28.08 -6.65
N LYS A 309 92.82 -27.56 -6.04
CA LYS A 309 92.84 -26.21 -5.44
C LYS A 309 92.43 -25.11 -6.42
N ALA A 310 92.89 -25.17 -7.66
CA ALA A 310 92.53 -24.18 -8.68
C ALA A 310 91.04 -24.25 -9.06
N ALA A 311 90.46 -25.46 -9.14
CA ALA A 311 89.03 -25.65 -9.34
C ALA A 311 88.20 -25.11 -8.16
N PHE A 312 88.61 -25.40 -6.92
CA PHE A 312 87.97 -24.89 -5.70
C PHE A 312 87.94 -23.37 -5.62
N ALA A 313 89.06 -22.71 -5.96
CA ALA A 313 89.13 -21.24 -5.97
C ALA A 313 88.13 -20.61 -6.95
N THR A 314 87.91 -21.26 -8.11
CA THR A 314 86.97 -20.79 -9.13
C THR A 314 85.52 -20.98 -8.68
N SER A 315 85.17 -22.14 -8.10
CA SER A 315 83.83 -22.40 -7.56
C SER A 315 83.49 -21.51 -6.36
N GLN A 316 84.48 -21.25 -5.50
CA GLN A 316 84.33 -20.35 -4.37
C GLN A 316 84.01 -18.92 -4.83
N GLY A 317 84.75 -18.40 -5.82
CA GLY A 317 84.49 -17.06 -6.37
C GLY A 317 83.08 -16.89 -6.96
N LEU A 318 82.56 -17.92 -7.65
CA LEU A 318 81.20 -17.92 -8.20
C LEU A 318 80.15 -17.92 -7.08
N LEU A 319 80.28 -18.79 -6.09
CA LEU A 319 79.34 -18.86 -4.95
C LEU A 319 79.38 -17.60 -4.09
N GLU A 320 80.55 -17.02 -3.86
CA GLU A 320 80.68 -15.75 -3.15
C GLU A 320 80.02 -14.59 -3.90
N SER A 321 80.10 -14.57 -5.24
CA SER A 321 79.39 -13.58 -6.06
C SER A 321 77.88 -13.73 -5.96
N GLN A 322 77.38 -14.98 -5.96
CA GLN A 322 75.96 -15.30 -5.83
C GLN A 322 75.41 -14.97 -4.44
N ILE A 323 76.19 -15.25 -3.38
CA ILE A 323 75.86 -14.87 -1.99
C ILE A 323 75.84 -13.35 -1.82
N LYS A 324 76.63 -12.59 -2.58
CA LYS A 324 76.60 -11.12 -2.53
C LYS A 324 75.38 -10.53 -3.25
N SER A 325 74.88 -11.13 -4.33
CA SER A 325 73.75 -10.60 -5.10
C SER A 325 72.37 -10.99 -4.54
N LEU A 326 72.24 -12.19 -3.98
CA LEU A 326 70.96 -12.71 -3.48
C LEU A 326 70.32 -11.88 -2.35
N PRO A 327 71.06 -11.29 -1.38
CA PRO A 327 70.49 -10.43 -0.35
C PRO A 327 69.78 -9.20 -0.92
N THR A 328 70.36 -8.57 -1.96
CA THR A 328 69.73 -7.42 -2.63
C THR A 328 68.44 -7.83 -3.34
N GLN A 329 68.42 -9.00 -3.97
CA GLN A 329 67.18 -9.54 -4.58
C GLN A 329 66.12 -9.89 -3.52
N ILE A 330 66.51 -10.48 -2.39
CA ILE A 330 65.61 -10.75 -1.27
C ILE A 330 65.01 -9.45 -0.75
N GLN A 331 65.81 -8.39 -0.59
CA GLN A 331 65.30 -7.09 -0.14
C GLN A 331 64.30 -6.48 -1.13
N GLN A 332 64.54 -6.61 -2.45
CA GLN A 332 63.59 -6.18 -3.47
C GLN A 332 62.28 -7.00 -3.43
N TYR A 333 62.37 -8.32 -3.27
CA TYR A 333 61.18 -9.17 -3.15
C TYR A 333 60.41 -8.92 -1.84
N GLN A 334 61.11 -8.65 -0.73
CA GLN A 334 60.50 -8.25 0.53
C GLN A 334 59.74 -6.93 0.40
N GLN A 335 60.30 -5.94 -0.28
CA GLN A 335 59.58 -4.68 -0.52
C GLN A 335 58.33 -4.91 -1.38
N GLY A 336 58.44 -5.70 -2.45
CA GLY A 336 57.27 -6.08 -3.26
C GLY A 336 56.21 -6.87 -2.49
N GLU A 337 56.62 -7.73 -1.55
CA GLU A 337 55.71 -8.45 -0.64
C GLU A 337 55.00 -7.48 0.32
N ILE A 338 55.69 -6.48 0.84
CA ILE A 338 55.09 -5.45 1.71
C ILE A 338 54.07 -4.62 0.92
N ASP A 339 54.45 -4.11 -0.27
CA ASP A 339 53.59 -3.27 -1.10
C ASP A 339 52.31 -4.02 -1.52
N THR A 340 52.44 -5.31 -1.87
CA THR A 340 51.29 -6.15 -2.22
C THR A 340 50.41 -6.48 -1.02
N ARG A 341 50.98 -6.70 0.17
CA ARG A 341 50.20 -6.84 1.42
C ARG A 341 49.45 -5.57 1.78
N GLU A 342 50.08 -4.40 1.68
CA GLU A 342 49.38 -3.13 1.90
C GLU A 342 48.23 -2.93 0.91
N ALA A 343 48.39 -3.37 -0.35
CA ALA A 343 47.33 -3.32 -1.34
C ALA A 343 46.13 -4.22 -0.98
N VAL A 344 46.38 -5.39 -0.37
CA VAL A 344 45.33 -6.28 0.17
C VAL A 344 44.59 -5.59 1.31
N VAL A 345 45.29 -5.02 2.29
CA VAL A 345 44.66 -4.31 3.43
C VAL A 345 43.81 -3.14 2.95
N LYS A 346 44.29 -2.35 1.98
CA LYS A 346 43.50 -1.27 1.36
C LYS A 346 42.24 -1.80 0.65
N ALA A 347 42.33 -2.97 0.01
CA ALA A 347 41.20 -3.60 -0.67
C ALA A 347 40.16 -4.14 0.33
N GLU A 348 40.60 -4.75 1.42
CA GLU A 348 39.75 -5.21 2.52
C GLU A 348 38.99 -4.05 3.16
N ALA A 349 39.66 -2.91 3.39
CA ALA A 349 39.00 -1.71 3.89
C ALA A 349 37.94 -1.16 2.92
N SER A 350 38.16 -1.26 1.60
CA SER A 350 37.16 -0.88 0.61
C SER A 350 35.98 -1.85 0.56
N GLU A 351 36.24 -3.16 0.67
CA GLU A 351 35.21 -4.22 0.73
C GLU A 351 34.26 -4.00 1.92
N LEU A 352 34.82 -3.72 3.10
CA LEU A 352 34.01 -3.45 4.29
C LEU A 352 33.10 -2.22 4.12
N ARG A 353 33.60 -1.15 3.48
CA ARG A 353 32.79 0.04 3.20
C ARG A 353 31.66 -0.27 2.20
N THR A 354 31.96 -0.99 1.12
CA THR A 354 30.94 -1.37 0.13
C THR A 354 29.93 -2.35 0.69
N SER A 355 30.34 -3.28 1.56
CA SER A 355 29.45 -4.22 2.24
C SER A 355 28.51 -3.52 3.22
N GLN A 356 29.00 -2.53 3.98
CA GLN A 356 28.14 -1.69 4.82
C GLN A 356 27.13 -0.88 4.01
N GLU A 357 27.54 -0.34 2.86
CA GLU A 357 26.62 0.36 1.97
C GLU A 357 25.59 -0.58 1.36
N GLN A 358 25.99 -1.77 0.88
CA GLN A 358 25.09 -2.82 0.42
C GLN A 358 24.03 -3.12 1.48
N PHE A 359 24.45 -3.41 2.72
CA PHE A 359 23.52 -3.70 3.81
C PHE A 359 22.53 -2.56 4.05
N ARG A 360 23.00 -1.30 4.09
CA ARG A 360 22.12 -0.13 4.26
C ARG A 360 21.10 0.00 3.13
N ARG A 361 21.50 -0.26 1.87
CA ARG A 361 20.61 -0.18 0.71
C ARG A 361 19.61 -1.33 0.66
N GLU A 362 20.02 -2.54 1.03
CA GLU A 362 19.13 -3.70 1.13
C GLU A 362 18.10 -3.52 2.25
N VAL A 363 18.50 -3.00 3.41
CA VAL A 363 17.58 -2.65 4.50
C VAL A 363 16.62 -1.56 4.05
N ALA A 364 17.08 -0.50 3.38
CA ALA A 364 16.21 0.55 2.85
C ALA A 364 15.20 -0.01 1.83
N ALA A 365 15.64 -0.87 0.91
CA ALA A 365 14.75 -1.52 -0.06
C ALA A 365 13.74 -2.46 0.63
N SER A 366 14.16 -3.16 1.70
CA SER A 366 13.27 -4.02 2.48
C SER A 366 12.27 -3.25 3.34
N LEU A 367 12.60 -2.04 3.76
CA LEU A 367 11.70 -1.13 4.49
C LEU A 367 10.74 -0.38 3.57
N THR A 368 11.03 -0.34 2.27
CA THR A 368 10.16 0.28 1.28
C THR A 368 8.98 -0.66 1.03
N ASP A 369 7.87 -0.40 1.71
CA ASP A 369 6.67 -1.24 1.63
C ASP A 369 5.90 -0.96 0.33
N PRO A 370 5.76 -1.95 -0.58
CA PRO A 370 4.94 -1.80 -1.78
C PRO A 370 3.45 -1.61 -1.46
N ASP A 371 3.01 -1.99 -0.25
CA ASP A 371 1.62 -1.93 0.22
C ASP A 371 1.31 -0.63 0.98
N THR A 372 2.28 0.27 1.11
CA THR A 372 2.03 1.67 1.47
C THR A 372 1.65 2.42 0.20
N PHE A 373 0.37 2.75 0.06
CA PHE A 373 -0.19 3.30 -1.18
C PHE A 373 -0.08 4.81 -1.28
N VAL A 374 0.10 5.53 -0.18
CA VAL A 374 0.19 7.00 -0.15
C VAL A 374 1.13 7.43 0.97
N ALA A 375 2.23 8.12 0.65
CA ALA A 375 2.96 8.91 1.63
C ALA A 375 2.21 10.24 1.84
N GLY A 376 1.95 10.62 3.09
CA GLY A 376 1.28 11.89 3.38
C GLY A 376 2.20 13.07 3.05
N ASN A 377 1.72 14.02 2.25
CA ASN A 377 2.41 15.28 2.01
C ASN A 377 2.04 16.29 3.10
N VAL A 378 2.92 16.42 4.10
CA VAL A 378 2.75 17.33 5.25
C VAL A 378 2.60 18.79 4.83
N SER A 379 3.23 19.20 3.73
CA SER A 379 3.17 20.57 3.21
C SER A 379 1.91 20.88 2.39
N SER A 380 1.12 19.88 2.04
CA SER A 380 -0.06 20.10 1.21
C SER A 380 -1.17 20.76 2.00
N ARG A 381 -1.86 21.74 1.41
CA ARG A 381 -3.04 22.38 2.01
C ARG A 381 -4.28 21.47 2.02
N ASP A 382 -4.33 20.44 1.16
CA ASP A 382 -5.46 19.51 1.14
C ASP A 382 -5.29 18.43 2.23
N PRO A 383 -6.19 18.37 3.23
CA PRO A 383 -6.09 17.43 4.34
C PRO A 383 -6.10 15.96 3.89
N VAL A 384 -6.67 15.63 2.72
CA VAL A 384 -6.63 14.26 2.17
C VAL A 384 -5.21 13.86 1.80
N THR A 385 -4.48 14.76 1.14
CA THR A 385 -3.11 14.48 0.69
C THR A 385 -2.08 14.47 1.83
N GLN A 386 -2.42 15.03 2.99
CA GLN A 386 -1.59 14.96 4.21
C GLN A 386 -1.62 13.59 4.88
N VAL A 387 -2.59 12.74 4.56
CA VAL A 387 -2.76 11.42 5.18
C VAL A 387 -2.06 10.35 4.35
N SER A 388 -1.25 9.55 5.05
CA SER A 388 -0.71 8.32 4.52
C SER A 388 -1.72 7.18 4.61
N ILE A 389 -1.82 6.38 3.54
CA ILE A 389 -2.75 5.24 3.42
C ILE A 389 -1.91 3.99 3.19
N SER A 390 -2.06 3.01 4.07
CA SER A 390 -1.43 1.69 3.97
C SER A 390 -2.50 0.62 3.98
N VAL A 391 -2.34 -0.42 3.16
CA VAL A 391 -3.31 -1.53 3.08
C VAL A 391 -2.79 -2.66 3.95
N VAL A 392 -3.60 -3.09 4.92
CA VAL A 392 -3.27 -4.20 5.83
C VAL A 392 -4.18 -5.38 5.49
N GLY A 393 -3.71 -6.27 4.62
CA GLY A 393 -4.51 -7.40 4.13
C GLY A 393 -5.59 -6.99 3.13
N THR A 394 -6.64 -7.81 2.94
CA THR A 394 -7.63 -7.62 1.87
C THR A 394 -8.70 -6.58 2.17
N SER A 395 -8.98 -6.31 3.45
CA SER A 395 -10.15 -5.51 3.86
C SER A 395 -9.85 -4.45 4.92
N ARG A 396 -8.59 -4.14 5.23
CA ARG A 396 -8.25 -3.10 6.21
C ARG A 396 -7.32 -2.06 5.61
N LEU A 397 -7.60 -0.80 5.92
CA LEU A 397 -6.81 0.36 5.56
C LEU A 397 -6.31 1.02 6.84
N GLN A 398 -5.01 1.20 6.97
CA GLN A 398 -4.43 1.99 8.04
C GLN A 398 -4.13 3.40 7.51
N LEU A 399 -4.80 4.38 8.10
CA LEU A 399 -4.70 5.80 7.81
C LEU A 399 -3.84 6.46 8.88
N ARG A 400 -2.87 7.27 8.48
CA ARG A 400 -2.04 8.05 9.41
C ARG A 400 -1.85 9.48 8.92
N GLY A 401 -2.20 10.46 9.73
CA GLY A 401 -2.12 11.89 9.39
C GLY A 401 -2.96 12.75 10.34
N PRO A 402 -3.21 14.03 10.00
CA PRO A 402 -4.07 14.93 10.77
C PRO A 402 -5.51 14.41 10.83
N ILE A 403 -6.17 14.57 11.98
CA ILE A 403 -7.51 14.00 12.23
C ILE A 403 -8.55 14.43 11.20
N LYS A 404 -8.52 15.69 10.76
CA LYS A 404 -9.41 16.23 9.71
C LYS A 404 -9.24 15.50 8.37
N GLY A 405 -7.99 15.19 8.00
CA GLY A 405 -7.69 14.39 6.82
C GLY A 405 -8.19 12.96 6.95
N ILE A 406 -7.94 12.34 8.11
CA ILE A 406 -8.36 10.98 8.40
C ILE A 406 -9.89 10.87 8.35
N ASN A 407 -10.62 11.79 8.99
CA ASN A 407 -12.08 11.80 9.01
C ASN A 407 -12.68 12.02 7.62
N LYS A 408 -12.08 12.90 6.81
CA LYS A 408 -12.49 13.12 5.41
C LYS A 408 -12.28 11.86 4.56
N ILE A 409 -11.14 11.18 4.70
CA ILE A 409 -10.89 9.91 3.99
C ILE A 409 -11.82 8.80 4.49
N ARG A 410 -12.08 8.69 5.80
CA ARG A 410 -13.05 7.74 6.36
C ARG A 410 -14.43 7.96 5.76
N ARG A 411 -14.91 9.20 5.67
CA ARG A 411 -16.19 9.52 4.98
C ARG A 411 -16.18 9.10 3.50
N MET A 412 -15.09 9.35 2.77
CA MET A 412 -14.94 8.87 1.38
C MET A 412 -14.99 7.34 1.31
N ILE A 413 -14.29 6.65 2.22
CA ILE A 413 -14.33 5.18 2.34
C ILE A 413 -15.76 4.72 2.66
N HIS A 414 -16.48 5.41 3.55
CA HIS A 414 -17.86 5.07 3.90
C HIS A 414 -18.82 5.23 2.72
N GLN A 415 -18.63 6.27 1.91
CA GLN A 415 -19.40 6.45 0.68
C GLN A 415 -19.10 5.37 -0.35
N ILE A 416 -17.81 5.04 -0.55
CA ILE A 416 -17.37 3.99 -1.49
C ILE A 416 -17.85 2.61 -1.03
N ASP A 417 -17.71 2.31 0.26
CA ASP A 417 -18.01 1.03 0.89
C ASP A 417 -19.38 1.04 1.60
N SER A 418 -20.31 1.83 1.06
CA SER A 418 -21.71 1.81 1.46
C SER A 418 -22.38 0.51 1.01
N PRO A 419 -23.34 -0.02 1.81
CA PRO A 419 -24.09 -1.22 1.45
C PRO A 419 -24.73 -1.06 0.08
N VAL A 420 -24.43 -2.00 -0.79
CA VAL A 420 -25.05 -2.10 -2.12
C VAL A 420 -25.65 -3.47 -2.29
N GLY A 421 -26.85 -3.51 -2.86
CA GLY A 421 -27.52 -4.76 -3.20
C GLY A 421 -26.60 -5.62 -4.07
N GLN A 422 -26.51 -6.90 -3.71
CA GLN A 422 -25.76 -7.88 -4.49
C GLN A 422 -26.73 -8.63 -5.39
N VAL A 423 -26.23 -9.05 -6.55
CA VAL A 423 -27.01 -9.79 -7.54
C VAL A 423 -26.18 -11.00 -7.95
N LYS A 424 -26.75 -12.19 -7.81
CA LYS A 424 -26.23 -13.40 -8.41
C LYS A 424 -26.93 -13.62 -9.73
N ILE A 425 -26.16 -13.70 -10.82
CA ILE A 425 -26.66 -13.94 -12.16
C ILE A 425 -26.14 -15.32 -12.58
N GLY A 426 -27.06 -16.26 -12.79
CA GLY A 426 -26.77 -17.57 -13.37
C GLY A 426 -27.02 -17.54 -14.86
N ILE A 427 -26.01 -17.83 -15.68
CA ILE A 427 -26.19 -18.03 -17.12
C ILE A 427 -26.16 -19.52 -17.38
N HIS A 428 -27.21 -20.01 -18.03
CA HIS A 428 -27.33 -21.40 -18.43
C HIS A 428 -27.31 -21.46 -19.96
N THR A 429 -26.31 -22.12 -20.53
CA THR A 429 -26.25 -22.39 -21.97
C THR A 429 -26.74 -23.81 -22.21
N VAL A 430 -27.82 -23.96 -22.98
CA VAL A 430 -28.35 -25.26 -23.38
C VAL A 430 -28.02 -25.46 -24.85
N GLN A 431 -27.17 -26.45 -25.13
CA GLN A 431 -26.82 -26.82 -26.50
C GLN A 431 -27.73 -27.96 -26.97
N VAL A 432 -28.35 -27.78 -28.13
CA VAL A 432 -29.22 -28.77 -28.77
C VAL A 432 -28.67 -29.05 -30.15
N ASN A 433 -28.31 -30.30 -30.42
CA ASN A 433 -27.74 -30.73 -31.69
C ASN A 433 -28.68 -31.68 -32.41
N GLY A 434 -28.98 -31.43 -33.67
CA GLY A 434 -29.82 -32.31 -34.49
C GLY A 434 -29.52 -32.14 -35.97
N GLU A 435 -29.84 -33.16 -36.76
CA GLU A 435 -29.68 -33.11 -38.23
C GLU A 435 -30.84 -32.40 -38.92
N HIS A 436 -32.04 -32.52 -38.34
CA HIS A 436 -33.30 -32.06 -38.93
C HIS A 436 -33.83 -30.82 -38.20
N GLY A 437 -33.85 -29.67 -38.88
CA GLY A 437 -34.36 -28.41 -38.33
C GLY A 437 -35.80 -28.52 -37.80
N ASP A 438 -36.69 -29.18 -38.54
CA ASP A 438 -38.10 -29.35 -38.16
C ASP A 438 -38.28 -30.09 -36.83
N ARG A 439 -37.40 -31.06 -36.52
CA ARG A 439 -37.42 -31.78 -35.24
C ARG A 439 -36.84 -30.94 -34.10
N MET A 440 -35.83 -30.13 -34.39
CA MET A 440 -35.25 -29.20 -33.43
C MET A 440 -36.24 -28.11 -33.01
N ASP A 441 -37.05 -27.60 -33.95
CA ASP A 441 -38.10 -26.63 -33.64
C ASP A 441 -39.15 -27.19 -32.66
N PHE A 442 -39.50 -28.47 -32.79
CA PHE A 442 -40.38 -29.15 -31.84
C PHE A 442 -39.76 -29.29 -30.45
N VAL A 443 -38.49 -29.71 -30.37
CA VAL A 443 -37.76 -29.81 -29.11
C VAL A 443 -37.64 -28.42 -28.46
N TYR A 444 -37.39 -27.38 -29.25
CA TYR A 444 -37.36 -26.00 -28.79
C TYR A 444 -38.70 -25.55 -28.20
N GLU A 445 -39.82 -25.80 -28.89
CA GLU A 445 -41.14 -25.45 -28.37
C GLU A 445 -41.40 -26.10 -27.00
N LYS A 446 -40.93 -27.34 -26.83
CA LYS A 446 -40.99 -28.05 -25.54
C LYS A 446 -40.06 -27.45 -24.49
N VAL A 447 -38.83 -27.10 -24.85
CA VAL A 447 -37.88 -26.42 -23.96
C VAL A 447 -38.49 -25.11 -23.43
N ASN A 448 -39.08 -24.30 -24.32
CA ASN A 448 -39.76 -23.07 -23.94
C ASN A 448 -40.94 -23.30 -23.00
N LYS A 449 -41.74 -24.34 -23.25
CA LYS A 449 -42.85 -24.71 -22.36
C LYS A 449 -42.35 -25.09 -20.97
N GLU A 450 -41.26 -25.85 -20.86
CA GLU A 450 -40.66 -26.21 -19.57
C GLU A 450 -40.09 -24.99 -18.83
N ILE A 451 -39.42 -24.08 -19.54
CA ILE A 451 -38.89 -22.84 -18.94
C ILE A 451 -40.03 -21.92 -18.46
N ALA A 452 -41.07 -21.75 -19.29
CA ALA A 452 -42.25 -20.97 -18.93
C ALA A 452 -42.98 -21.57 -17.73
N HIS A 453 -43.03 -22.91 -17.64
CA HIS A 453 -43.58 -23.63 -16.52
C HIS A 453 -42.78 -23.39 -15.22
N SER A 454 -41.47 -23.54 -15.24
CA SER A 454 -40.63 -23.24 -14.07
C SER A 454 -40.79 -21.78 -13.62
N ARG A 455 -40.84 -20.83 -14.56
CA ARG A 455 -41.10 -19.42 -14.24
C ARG A 455 -42.43 -19.21 -13.54
N PHE A 456 -43.48 -19.85 -14.05
CA PHE A 456 -44.81 -19.79 -13.45
C PHE A 456 -44.79 -20.32 -12.00
N LEU A 457 -44.15 -21.45 -11.77
CA LEU A 457 -44.04 -22.05 -10.43
C LEU A 457 -43.30 -21.14 -9.46
N VAL A 458 -42.16 -20.55 -9.86
CA VAL A 458 -41.40 -19.63 -9.00
C VAL A 458 -42.18 -18.35 -8.68
N ASN A 459 -42.82 -17.76 -9.68
CA ASN A 459 -43.64 -16.56 -9.45
C ASN A 459 -44.84 -16.86 -8.54
N THR A 460 -45.42 -18.05 -8.66
CA THR A 460 -46.54 -18.48 -7.84
C THR A 460 -46.09 -18.76 -6.41
N SER A 461 -45.00 -19.50 -6.19
CA SER A 461 -44.48 -19.77 -4.84
C SER A 461 -44.09 -18.49 -4.10
N GLY A 462 -43.43 -17.54 -4.78
CA GLY A 462 -43.12 -16.22 -4.22
C GLY A 462 -44.36 -15.37 -3.91
N ARG A 463 -45.47 -15.54 -4.64
CA ARG A 463 -46.77 -14.93 -4.29
C ARG A 463 -47.39 -15.60 -3.06
N LEU A 464 -47.34 -16.93 -2.97
CA LEU A 464 -47.87 -17.68 -1.84
C LEU A 464 -47.13 -17.36 -0.54
N LEU A 465 -45.80 -17.17 -0.58
CA LEU A 465 -45.04 -16.74 0.60
C LEU A 465 -45.49 -15.36 1.09
N ARG A 466 -45.64 -14.39 0.19
CA ARG A 466 -46.14 -13.05 0.54
C ARG A 466 -47.55 -13.12 1.13
N ARG A 467 -48.42 -13.91 0.52
CA ARG A 467 -49.77 -14.15 1.01
C ARG A 467 -49.78 -14.81 2.39
N ALA A 468 -48.90 -15.77 2.65
CA ALA A 468 -48.77 -16.39 3.98
C ALA A 468 -48.42 -15.35 5.05
N VAL A 469 -47.46 -14.47 4.78
CA VAL A 469 -47.11 -13.35 5.69
C VAL A 469 -48.31 -12.43 5.92
N GLN A 470 -49.02 -12.06 4.85
CA GLN A 470 -50.20 -11.19 4.93
C GLN A 470 -51.37 -11.82 5.71
N GLU A 471 -51.67 -13.10 5.47
CA GLU A 471 -52.74 -13.81 6.17
C GLU A 471 -52.44 -13.91 7.66
N VAL A 472 -51.22 -14.29 8.05
CA VAL A 472 -50.83 -14.35 9.47
C VAL A 472 -50.80 -12.97 10.10
N ALA A 473 -50.31 -11.94 9.40
CA ALA A 473 -50.35 -10.56 9.89
C ALA A 473 -51.80 -10.10 10.17
N ASN A 474 -52.73 -10.42 9.26
CA ASN A 474 -54.15 -10.12 9.44
C ASN A 474 -54.78 -10.90 10.60
N GLU A 475 -54.44 -12.18 10.76
CA GLU A 475 -54.89 -13.00 11.89
C GLU A 475 -54.40 -12.43 13.23
N VAL A 476 -53.13 -12.02 13.31
CA VAL A 476 -52.55 -11.36 14.50
C VAL A 476 -53.24 -10.02 14.77
N ALA A 477 -53.47 -9.20 13.75
CA ALA A 477 -54.18 -7.94 13.88
C ALA A 477 -55.64 -8.13 14.36
N MET A 478 -56.34 -9.13 13.83
CA MET A 478 -57.70 -9.47 14.27
C MET A 478 -57.75 -10.01 15.70
N ALA A 479 -56.78 -10.83 16.10
CA ALA A 479 -56.68 -11.32 17.47
C ALA A 479 -56.48 -10.17 18.48
N VAL A 480 -55.65 -9.19 18.09
CA VAL A 480 -55.43 -7.94 18.84
C VAL A 480 -56.72 -7.12 18.97
N ASP A 481 -57.50 -7.00 17.89
CA ASP A 481 -58.76 -6.24 17.88
C ASP A 481 -59.86 -6.87 18.73
N GLN A 482 -59.93 -8.20 18.74
CA GLN A 482 -60.94 -8.95 19.50
C GLN A 482 -60.67 -8.94 21.02
N GLY A 483 -59.62 -8.26 21.47
CA GLY A 483 -59.17 -8.32 22.86
C GLY A 483 -58.77 -9.74 23.26
N GLY A 484 -58.43 -10.57 22.26
CA GLY A 484 -57.99 -11.93 22.47
C GLY A 484 -56.71 -11.90 23.30
N ALA A 485 -56.79 -12.47 24.49
CA ALA A 485 -55.63 -12.83 25.28
C ALA A 485 -54.87 -13.93 24.52
N ILE A 486 -54.13 -13.55 23.47
CA ILE A 486 -52.81 -14.15 23.34
C ILE A 486 -52.15 -13.76 24.66
N ILE A 487 -51.99 -14.73 25.54
CA ILE A 487 -51.29 -14.57 26.82
C ILE A 487 -49.84 -14.26 26.44
N LEU A 488 -49.60 -13.02 26.03
CA LEU A 488 -48.37 -12.35 26.34
C LEU A 488 -48.38 -12.34 27.86
N ASP A 489 -47.45 -13.08 28.47
CA ASP A 489 -47.01 -12.78 29.82
C ASP A 489 -46.56 -11.31 29.77
N CYS A 490 -47.51 -10.40 29.97
CA CYS A 490 -47.25 -8.98 30.00
C CYS A 490 -46.17 -8.76 31.08
N PRO A 491 -45.25 -7.81 30.85
CA PRO A 491 -44.20 -7.47 31.80
C PRO A 491 -44.79 -7.15 33.19
N PRO A 492 -43.97 -7.20 34.26
CA PRO A 492 -44.41 -7.18 35.66
C PRO A 492 -45.43 -6.09 35.95
N ALA A 493 -46.30 -6.38 36.92
CA ALA A 493 -47.56 -5.72 37.30
C ALA A 493 -47.61 -4.17 37.32
N ASP A 494 -46.50 -3.46 37.20
CA ASP A 494 -46.40 -2.00 37.20
C ASP A 494 -46.94 -1.34 35.91
N LEU A 495 -46.96 -2.04 34.77
CA LEU A 495 -47.59 -1.53 33.53
C LEU A 495 -49.08 -1.93 33.40
N ILE A 496 -49.50 -2.96 34.13
CA ILE A 496 -50.90 -3.45 34.13
C ILE A 496 -51.80 -2.50 34.93
N SER A 497 -51.29 -1.84 35.99
CA SER A 497 -52.05 -0.80 36.69
C SER A 497 -52.33 0.43 35.81
N MET A 498 -51.54 0.69 34.76
CA MET A 498 -51.82 1.75 33.78
C MET A 498 -52.80 1.34 32.68
N CYS A 499 -52.98 0.04 32.42
CA CYS A 499 -53.88 -0.45 31.36
C CYS A 499 -55.29 -0.82 31.84
N GLN A 500 -55.49 -1.01 33.16
CA GLN A 500 -56.78 -1.43 33.72
C GLN A 500 -57.76 -0.28 34.01
N ASP A 501 -57.30 0.97 34.06
CA ASP A 501 -58.19 2.13 34.10
C ASP A 501 -58.72 2.43 32.68
N ARG A 502 -59.75 1.68 32.26
CA ARG A 502 -60.45 1.83 30.96
C ARG A 502 -61.03 3.23 30.67
N ASN A 503 -60.95 4.17 31.62
CA ASN A 503 -61.43 5.55 31.51
C ASN A 503 -60.36 6.62 31.78
N ALA A 504 -59.14 6.26 32.16
CA ALA A 504 -58.05 7.21 32.20
C ALA A 504 -57.45 7.25 30.79
N GLY A 505 -57.70 8.34 30.06
CA GLY A 505 -57.09 8.54 28.74
C GLY A 505 -55.59 8.29 28.84
N PHE A 506 -55.06 7.53 27.88
CA PHE A 506 -53.63 7.40 27.64
C PHE A 506 -53.08 8.80 27.34
N ALA A 507 -52.77 9.56 28.38
CA ALA A 507 -51.96 10.75 28.28
C ALA A 507 -50.55 10.22 28.02
N SER A 508 -50.00 10.50 26.84
CA SER A 508 -48.55 10.47 26.67
C SER A 508 -47.92 11.35 27.78
N LEU A 509 -46.63 11.17 28.07
CA LEU A 509 -45.93 12.11 28.97
C LEU A 509 -46.07 13.59 28.51
N ASP A 510 -46.48 13.81 27.25
CA ASP A 510 -46.71 15.11 26.62
C ASP A 510 -48.20 15.50 26.51
N GLY A 511 -49.13 14.72 27.09
CA GLY A 511 -50.57 15.06 27.13
C GLY A 511 -51.35 14.86 25.82
N THR A 512 -50.74 14.29 24.77
CA THR A 512 -51.42 13.97 23.51
C THR A 512 -52.22 12.66 23.63
N VAL A 513 -53.53 12.74 23.38
CA VAL A 513 -54.43 11.58 23.35
C VAL A 513 -54.07 10.71 22.14
N MET A 514 -53.51 9.53 22.36
CA MET A 514 -53.25 8.58 21.28
C MET A 514 -54.55 8.16 20.61
N THR A 515 -54.59 8.22 19.28
CA THR A 515 -55.77 7.80 18.52
C THR A 515 -55.99 6.29 18.66
N ASN A 516 -57.24 5.82 18.60
CA ASN A 516 -57.54 4.37 18.62
C ASN A 516 -56.76 3.58 17.56
N GLN A 517 -56.41 4.21 16.43
CA GLN A 517 -55.59 3.59 15.39
C GLN A 517 -54.15 3.38 15.85
N THR A 518 -53.49 4.38 16.44
CA THR A 518 -52.12 4.23 16.93
C THR A 518 -52.00 3.12 17.99
N LEU A 519 -52.96 3.03 18.92
CA LEU A 519 -52.96 1.98 19.94
C LEU A 519 -53.14 0.58 19.35
N ARG A 520 -53.95 0.46 18.29
CA ARG A 520 -54.12 -0.78 17.52
C ARG A 520 -52.82 -1.18 16.82
N ASP A 521 -52.16 -0.23 16.15
CA ASP A 521 -50.88 -0.46 15.47
C ASP A 521 -49.79 -0.90 16.46
N TRP A 522 -49.71 -0.27 17.65
CA TRP A 522 -48.79 -0.70 18.70
C TRP A 522 -49.06 -2.13 19.15
N ARG A 523 -50.31 -2.48 19.50
CA ARG A 523 -50.64 -3.84 19.92
C ARG A 523 -50.30 -4.88 18.84
N TYR A 524 -50.51 -4.55 17.57
CA TYR A 524 -50.06 -5.37 16.45
C TYR A 524 -48.54 -5.56 16.45
N LEU A 525 -47.75 -4.47 16.57
CA LEU A 525 -46.28 -4.54 16.61
C LEU A 525 -45.79 -5.47 17.72
N TYR A 526 -46.34 -5.32 18.94
CA TYR A 526 -46.00 -6.17 20.09
C TYR A 526 -46.34 -7.65 19.85
N ALA A 527 -47.51 -7.92 19.28
CA ALA A 527 -47.95 -9.29 19.02
C ALA A 527 -47.18 -9.95 17.86
N PHE A 528 -46.80 -9.18 16.83
CA PHE A 528 -46.16 -9.71 15.62
C PHE A 528 -44.63 -9.86 15.77
N TYR A 529 -43.96 -8.84 16.30
CA TYR A 529 -42.48 -8.80 16.41
C TYR A 529 -41.96 -9.19 17.80
N GLY A 530 -42.83 -9.27 18.81
CA GLY A 530 -42.49 -9.63 20.18
C GLY A 530 -42.19 -8.41 21.05
N ALA A 531 -42.49 -8.53 22.35
CA ALA A 531 -42.39 -7.42 23.30
C ALA A 531 -40.96 -6.91 23.50
N ASP A 532 -39.99 -7.81 23.70
CA ASP A 532 -38.60 -7.44 23.95
C ASP A 532 -38.00 -6.59 22.81
N PHE A 533 -38.34 -6.91 21.55
CA PHE A 533 -37.84 -6.17 20.40
C PHE A 533 -38.45 -4.77 20.33
N ILE A 534 -39.78 -4.66 20.49
CA ILE A 534 -40.49 -3.39 20.40
C ILE A 534 -40.20 -2.49 21.61
N ASP A 535 -40.12 -3.05 22.82
CA ASP A 535 -39.77 -2.31 24.03
C ASP A 535 -38.38 -1.71 23.94
N GLU A 536 -37.40 -2.46 23.41
CA GLU A 536 -36.05 -1.95 23.26
C GLU A 536 -35.98 -0.85 22.18
N LEU A 537 -36.67 -1.01 21.04
CA LEU A 537 -36.81 0.05 20.03
C LEU A 537 -37.49 1.30 20.61
N ARG A 538 -38.47 1.12 21.51
CA ARG A 538 -39.21 2.21 22.14
C ARG A 538 -38.39 2.91 23.21
N ARG A 539 -37.65 2.17 24.04
CA ARG A 539 -36.69 2.74 25.01
C ARG A 539 -35.62 3.58 24.32
N MET A 540 -35.20 3.15 23.13
CA MET A 540 -34.28 3.91 22.30
C MET A 540 -34.97 5.06 21.56
N ASP A 541 -36.30 5.14 21.53
CA ASP A 541 -37.07 6.08 20.71
C ASP A 541 -36.56 6.08 19.26
N SER A 542 -36.68 4.92 18.64
CA SER A 542 -36.14 4.62 17.31
C SER A 542 -37.07 5.09 16.20
N GLU A 543 -36.50 5.74 15.19
CA GLU A 543 -37.14 6.06 13.91
C GLU A 543 -37.73 4.84 13.17
N LEU A 544 -37.36 3.62 13.57
CA LEU A 544 -37.97 2.40 13.05
C LEU A 544 -39.45 2.24 13.43
N LEU A 545 -39.87 2.82 14.57
CA LEU A 545 -41.23 2.70 15.10
C LEU A 545 -42.17 3.79 14.59
N ASN A 546 -41.65 4.85 13.97
CA ASN A 546 -42.47 5.90 13.39
C ASN A 546 -43.32 5.33 12.25
N THR A 547 -44.61 5.66 12.23
CA THR A 547 -45.65 5.03 11.40
C THR A 547 -45.43 5.16 9.90
N GLU A 548 -44.59 6.12 9.48
CA GLU A 548 -44.17 6.31 8.09
C GLU A 548 -43.16 5.25 7.62
N ASN A 549 -42.57 4.49 8.54
CA ASN A 549 -41.61 3.45 8.20
C ASN A 549 -42.32 2.25 7.54
N LYS A 550 -41.95 1.98 6.29
CA LYS A 550 -42.52 0.92 5.45
C LYS A 550 -42.07 -0.49 5.83
N MET A 551 -41.27 -0.69 6.88
CA MET A 551 -40.81 -2.02 7.26
C MET A 551 -41.65 -2.67 8.37
N LEU A 552 -42.01 -1.90 9.40
CA LEU A 552 -42.70 -2.43 10.57
C LEU A 552 -44.21 -2.15 10.56
N SER A 553 -44.65 -1.16 9.78
CA SER A 553 -46.06 -0.75 9.72
C SER A 553 -46.97 -1.83 9.11
N LEU A 554 -48.20 -1.94 9.62
CA LEU A 554 -49.21 -2.84 9.08
C LEU A 554 -49.51 -2.56 7.60
N HIS A 555 -49.54 -1.28 7.20
CA HIS A 555 -49.78 -0.84 5.81
C HIS A 555 -48.72 -1.34 4.81
N SER A 556 -47.51 -1.65 5.28
CA SER A 556 -46.46 -2.18 4.42
C SER A 556 -46.67 -3.63 4.00
N MET A 557 -47.46 -4.39 4.77
CA MET A 557 -47.66 -5.82 4.53
C MET A 557 -48.40 -6.08 3.21
N ASP A 558 -49.29 -5.18 2.79
CA ASP A 558 -50.09 -5.32 1.56
C ASP A 558 -49.27 -5.17 0.27
N THR A 559 -48.20 -4.36 0.32
CA THR A 559 -47.35 -4.06 -0.85
C THR A 559 -46.00 -4.77 -0.79
N ILE A 560 -45.89 -5.78 0.07
CA ILE A 560 -44.59 -6.35 0.37
C ILE A 560 -44.01 -7.10 -0.83
N SER A 561 -42.85 -6.62 -1.22
CA SER A 561 -41.72 -7.33 -1.80
C SER A 561 -41.56 -8.80 -1.37
N LEU A 562 -41.09 -9.70 -2.24
CA LEU A 562 -40.69 -11.07 -1.82
C LEU A 562 -39.53 -11.02 -0.81
N ALA A 563 -38.56 -10.15 -1.08
CA ALA A 563 -37.44 -9.87 -0.20
C ALA A 563 -37.89 -9.27 1.16
N GLY A 564 -38.93 -8.43 1.14
CA GLY A 564 -39.55 -7.83 2.30
C GLY A 564 -40.32 -8.87 3.09
N ALA A 565 -41.04 -9.80 2.43
CA ALA A 565 -41.70 -10.91 3.11
C ALA A 565 -40.69 -11.82 3.83
N LEU A 566 -39.53 -12.09 3.20
CA LEU A 566 -38.43 -12.81 3.87
C LEU A 566 -37.86 -12.03 5.06
N SER A 567 -37.71 -10.71 4.93
CA SER A 567 -37.23 -9.86 6.02
C SER A 567 -38.23 -9.78 7.18
N VAL A 568 -39.51 -9.60 6.89
CA VAL A 568 -40.59 -9.57 7.90
C VAL A 568 -40.71 -10.92 8.58
N ALA A 569 -40.66 -12.03 7.83
CA ALA A 569 -40.62 -13.37 8.42
C ALA A 569 -39.36 -13.58 9.29
N SER A 570 -38.23 -12.98 8.94
CA SER A 570 -36.99 -13.02 9.75
C SER A 570 -37.10 -12.20 11.04
N LEU A 571 -37.80 -11.07 10.99
CA LEU A 571 -38.01 -10.17 12.13
C LEU A 571 -39.20 -10.58 13.01
N ALA A 572 -40.11 -11.41 12.52
CA ALA A 572 -41.26 -11.88 13.29
C ALA A 572 -40.83 -12.67 14.54
N ASP A 573 -41.63 -12.56 15.60
CA ASP A 573 -41.45 -13.36 16.81
C ASP A 573 -41.52 -14.86 16.46
N HIS A 574 -40.85 -15.70 17.25
CA HIS A 574 -40.75 -17.14 16.98
C HIS A 574 -42.11 -17.83 16.70
N PRO A 575 -43.15 -17.70 17.54
CA PRO A 575 -44.46 -18.32 17.28
C PRO A 575 -45.12 -17.80 15.99
N VAL A 576 -45.06 -16.50 15.73
CA VAL A 576 -45.62 -15.87 14.52
C VAL A 576 -44.88 -16.36 13.29
N ARG A 577 -43.54 -16.44 13.36
CA ARG A 577 -42.71 -17.00 12.29
C ARG A 577 -43.05 -18.45 12.00
N GLN A 578 -43.27 -19.28 13.01
CA GLN A 578 -43.72 -20.67 12.83
C GLN A 578 -45.10 -20.74 12.15
N GLN A 579 -46.04 -19.85 12.53
CA GLN A 579 -47.34 -19.75 11.87
C GLN A 579 -47.20 -19.36 10.39
N ILE A 580 -46.33 -18.40 10.07
CA ILE A 580 -46.02 -18.01 8.68
C ILE A 580 -45.49 -19.19 7.89
N LEU A 581 -44.54 -19.96 8.44
CA LEU A 581 -43.96 -21.12 7.76
C LEU A 581 -44.97 -22.25 7.58
N TYR A 582 -45.79 -22.53 8.59
CA TYR A 582 -46.85 -23.53 8.51
C TYR A 582 -47.88 -23.13 7.45
N ARG A 583 -48.31 -21.87 7.46
CA ARG A 583 -49.27 -21.35 6.47
C ARG A 583 -48.69 -21.38 5.05
N PHE A 584 -47.42 -21.05 4.90
CA PHE A 584 -46.72 -21.15 3.62
C PHE A 584 -46.65 -22.60 3.12
N GLN A 585 -46.32 -23.56 3.99
CA GLN A 585 -46.34 -24.98 3.66
C GLN A 585 -47.74 -25.47 3.26
N GLU A 586 -48.78 -25.04 3.97
CA GLU A 586 -50.18 -25.38 3.66
C GLU A 586 -50.57 -24.85 2.28
N LEU A 587 -50.26 -23.58 1.98
CA LEU A 587 -50.53 -22.95 0.68
C LEU A 587 -49.74 -23.62 -0.45
N ILE A 588 -48.49 -24.03 -0.22
CA ILE A 588 -47.70 -24.79 -1.20
C ILE A 588 -48.30 -26.17 -1.41
N ALA A 589 -48.70 -26.88 -0.36
CA ALA A 589 -49.21 -28.24 -0.47
C ALA A 589 -50.60 -28.30 -1.13
N SER A 590 -51.39 -27.23 -1.00
CA SER A 590 -52.76 -27.14 -1.54
C SER A 590 -52.81 -26.36 -2.85
N GLU A 591 -52.55 -25.05 -2.82
CA GLU A 591 -52.80 -24.14 -3.95
C GLU A 591 -51.78 -24.28 -5.08
N LEU A 592 -50.49 -24.52 -4.79
CA LEU A 592 -49.47 -24.60 -5.85
C LEU A 592 -49.74 -25.75 -6.85
N PRO A 593 -50.04 -26.99 -6.42
CA PRO A 593 -50.49 -28.06 -7.29
C PRO A 593 -51.75 -27.73 -8.11
N GLU A 594 -52.73 -27.04 -7.51
CA GLU A 594 -53.95 -26.62 -8.24
C GLU A 594 -53.62 -25.64 -9.36
N ARG A 595 -52.77 -24.65 -9.05
CA ARG A 595 -52.32 -23.64 -10.01
C ARG A 595 -51.48 -24.22 -11.13
N GLU A 596 -50.59 -25.17 -10.83
CA GLU A 596 -49.86 -25.93 -11.84
C GLU A 596 -50.83 -26.67 -12.77
N ARG A 597 -51.80 -27.39 -12.20
CA ARG A 597 -52.80 -28.12 -12.97
C ARG A 597 -53.56 -27.19 -13.93
N GLU A 598 -54.03 -26.05 -13.44
CA GLU A 598 -54.71 -25.02 -14.25
C GLU A 598 -53.80 -24.47 -15.34
N TYR A 599 -52.54 -24.20 -15.02
CA TYR A 599 -51.56 -23.70 -15.98
C TYR A 599 -51.27 -24.71 -17.09
N VAL A 600 -51.06 -25.97 -16.75
CA VAL A 600 -50.84 -27.04 -17.74
C VAL A 600 -52.09 -27.26 -18.59
N GLN A 601 -53.28 -27.24 -18.00
CA GLN A 601 -54.55 -27.31 -18.74
C GLN A 601 -54.70 -26.12 -19.72
N ALA A 602 -54.32 -24.92 -19.31
CA ALA A 602 -54.32 -23.76 -20.20
C ALA A 602 -53.32 -23.94 -21.36
N LEU A 603 -52.13 -24.48 -21.09
CA LEU A 603 -51.13 -24.77 -22.13
C LEU A 603 -51.58 -25.85 -23.13
N THR A 604 -52.31 -26.89 -22.68
CA THR A 604 -52.81 -27.95 -23.57
C THR A 604 -54.01 -27.49 -24.39
N GLN A 605 -54.90 -26.67 -23.83
CA GLN A 605 -56.07 -26.13 -24.54
C GLN A 605 -55.71 -25.16 -25.67
N VAL A 606 -54.61 -24.40 -25.53
CA VAL A 606 -54.17 -23.43 -26.56
C VAL A 606 -53.60 -24.11 -27.82
N GLY A 607 -53.06 -25.32 -27.71
CA GLY A 607 -52.46 -26.07 -28.83
C GLY A 607 -53.44 -26.63 -29.87
N TYR A 608 -54.74 -26.73 -29.55
CA TYR A 608 -55.75 -27.40 -30.39
C TYR A 608 -56.59 -26.46 -31.28
N ARG A 609 -56.21 -25.19 -31.44
CA ARG A 609 -56.99 -24.22 -32.24
C ARG A 609 -56.73 -24.22 -33.76
N GLY A 610 -55.89 -25.13 -34.27
CA GLY A 610 -55.46 -25.10 -35.68
C GLY A 610 -56.19 -26.01 -36.68
N LYS A 611 -56.83 -27.10 -36.26
CA LYS A 611 -57.61 -27.99 -37.14
C LYS A 611 -58.79 -28.54 -36.37
N GLN A 612 -60.01 -28.27 -36.85
CA GLN A 612 -61.22 -28.89 -36.34
C GLN A 612 -61.09 -30.42 -36.46
N LEU A 613 -60.73 -31.10 -35.38
CA LEU A 613 -60.86 -32.55 -35.24
C LEU A 613 -62.34 -32.86 -34.99
N SER A 614 -63.10 -32.92 -36.08
CA SER A 614 -64.56 -33.05 -36.08
C SER A 614 -65.09 -34.46 -35.75
N PHE A 615 -64.32 -35.39 -35.16
CA PHE A 615 -64.84 -36.75 -34.93
C PHE A 615 -64.42 -37.52 -33.65
N TRP A 616 -63.49 -37.04 -32.82
CA TRP A 616 -63.06 -37.77 -31.58
C TRP A 616 -62.97 -36.92 -30.28
N PRO A 617 -63.96 -36.07 -29.94
CA PRO A 617 -63.85 -35.16 -28.79
C PRO A 617 -63.83 -35.85 -27.42
N ASN A 618 -64.53 -36.97 -27.25
CA ASN A 618 -64.75 -37.57 -25.91
C ASN A 618 -63.59 -38.43 -25.39
N ARG A 619 -62.64 -38.86 -26.24
CA ARG A 619 -61.47 -39.65 -25.80
C ARG A 619 -60.26 -38.79 -25.50
N ALA A 620 -60.05 -37.70 -26.23
CA ALA A 620 -58.94 -36.77 -25.98
C ALA A 620 -59.13 -35.99 -24.66
N MET A 621 -60.34 -35.45 -24.41
CA MET A 621 -60.63 -34.72 -23.17
C MET A 621 -60.44 -35.59 -21.91
N LYS A 622 -60.81 -36.88 -21.96
CA LYS A 622 -60.63 -37.80 -20.82
C LYS A 622 -59.16 -38.14 -20.51
N VAL A 623 -58.28 -38.04 -21.52
CA VAL A 623 -56.84 -38.27 -21.33
C VAL A 623 -56.20 -37.03 -20.68
N ASP A 624 -56.64 -35.83 -21.05
CA ASP A 624 -56.17 -34.58 -20.45
C ASP A 624 -56.57 -34.45 -18.97
N ASP A 625 -57.80 -34.84 -18.60
CA ASP A 625 -58.24 -34.82 -17.20
C ASP A 625 -57.46 -35.82 -16.32
N ARG A 626 -57.15 -37.01 -16.86
CA ARG A 626 -56.37 -38.02 -16.15
C ARG A 626 -54.91 -37.56 -15.95
N ASN A 627 -54.31 -37.00 -16.99
CA ASN A 627 -52.95 -36.43 -16.91
C ASN A 627 -52.91 -35.25 -15.91
N ALA A 628 -53.95 -34.40 -15.89
CA ALA A 628 -54.06 -33.29 -14.95
C ALA A 628 -54.18 -33.76 -13.49
N GLN A 629 -54.89 -34.86 -13.22
CA GLN A 629 -54.96 -35.48 -11.88
C GLN A 629 -53.63 -36.11 -11.47
N GLU A 630 -52.92 -36.76 -12.38
CA GLU A 630 -51.59 -37.32 -12.11
C GLU A 630 -50.56 -36.20 -11.84
N ILE A 631 -50.62 -35.08 -12.57
CA ILE A 631 -49.79 -33.89 -12.30
C ILE A 631 -50.08 -33.34 -10.91
N TYR A 632 -51.36 -33.15 -10.55
CA TYR A 632 -51.75 -32.66 -9.24
C TYR A 632 -51.22 -33.55 -8.11
N PHE A 633 -51.38 -34.87 -8.23
CA PHE A 633 -50.93 -35.83 -7.23
C PHE A 633 -49.39 -35.86 -7.09
N ASN A 634 -48.67 -35.74 -8.21
CA ASN A 634 -47.22 -35.67 -8.20
C ASN A 634 -46.73 -34.35 -7.62
N ALA A 635 -47.33 -33.23 -8.03
CA ALA A 635 -47.04 -31.88 -7.54
C ALA A 635 -47.18 -31.78 -6.03
N GLN A 636 -48.28 -32.32 -5.47
CA GLN A 636 -48.56 -32.34 -4.03
C GLN A 636 -47.46 -33.06 -3.21
N ARG A 637 -46.78 -34.05 -3.80
CA ARG A 637 -45.70 -34.81 -3.17
C ARG A 637 -44.30 -34.27 -3.42
N THR A 638 -44.16 -33.34 -4.37
CA THR A 638 -42.85 -32.91 -4.85
C THR A 638 -42.45 -31.58 -4.22
N TYR A 639 -43.37 -30.61 -4.14
CA TYR A 639 -43.03 -29.25 -3.75
C TYR A 639 -42.85 -29.06 -2.26
N HIS A 640 -41.58 -29.01 -1.84
CA HIS A 640 -41.18 -28.75 -0.46
C HIS A 640 -40.02 -27.74 -0.44
N PHE A 641 -39.96 -26.89 0.60
CA PHE A 641 -38.92 -25.86 0.78
C PHE A 641 -38.05 -26.14 2.02
N PRO A 642 -37.39 -27.32 2.08
CA PRO A 642 -36.74 -27.78 3.29
C PRO A 642 -35.61 -26.86 3.74
N ASN A 643 -34.83 -26.25 2.84
CA ASN A 643 -33.71 -25.39 3.23
C ASN A 643 -34.21 -24.10 3.87
N THR A 644 -35.22 -23.46 3.26
CA THR A 644 -35.85 -22.25 3.78
C THR A 644 -36.47 -22.48 5.16
N ILE A 645 -37.22 -23.58 5.31
CA ILE A 645 -37.88 -23.95 6.57
C ILE A 645 -36.84 -24.25 7.65
N THR A 646 -35.83 -25.06 7.32
CA THR A 646 -34.76 -25.45 8.26
C THR A 646 -33.99 -24.23 8.74
N PHE A 647 -33.66 -23.29 7.83
CA PHE A 647 -32.97 -22.05 8.18
C PHE A 647 -33.72 -21.25 9.27
N PHE A 648 -35.03 -21.09 9.14
CA PHE A 648 -35.83 -20.36 10.14
C PHE A 648 -36.06 -21.12 11.45
N ASN A 649 -35.98 -22.45 11.42
CA ASN A 649 -36.12 -23.33 12.58
C ASN A 649 -34.82 -23.43 13.40
N GLU A 650 -33.65 -23.43 12.76
CA GLU A 650 -32.35 -23.52 13.43
C GLU A 650 -31.98 -22.25 14.22
N ALA A 651 -32.62 -21.12 13.91
CA ALA A 651 -32.17 -19.81 14.36
C ALA A 651 -32.38 -19.50 15.86
N ILE A 652 -33.30 -20.15 16.61
CA ILE A 652 -33.58 -19.78 18.02
C ILE A 652 -34.20 -20.92 18.86
N PRO A 653 -33.74 -21.13 20.11
CA PRO A 653 -34.39 -21.96 21.13
C PRO A 653 -35.15 -21.11 22.18
N GLY A 654 -36.39 -20.69 21.90
CA GLY A 654 -37.25 -20.08 22.94
C GLY A 654 -38.31 -19.09 22.45
N GLN A 655 -39.45 -19.03 23.14
CA GLN A 655 -40.47 -17.98 22.98
C GLN A 655 -39.99 -16.71 23.71
N GLY A 656 -40.15 -15.54 23.09
CA GLY A 656 -39.76 -14.25 23.67
C GLY A 656 -38.28 -13.89 23.57
N THR A 657 -37.39 -14.79 23.15
CA THR A 657 -35.97 -14.47 22.97
C THR A 657 -35.71 -13.77 21.63
N LEU A 658 -34.96 -12.68 21.65
CA LEU A 658 -34.55 -11.94 20.45
C LEU A 658 -33.82 -12.83 19.43
N ASN A 659 -34.31 -12.84 18.19
CA ASN A 659 -33.61 -13.42 17.05
C ASN A 659 -32.26 -12.71 16.84
N PRO A 660 -31.17 -13.40 16.46
CA PRO A 660 -29.96 -12.78 15.92
C PRO A 660 -30.22 -11.58 14.98
N VAL A 661 -31.21 -11.69 14.09
CA VAL A 661 -31.61 -10.58 13.19
C VAL A 661 -32.20 -9.40 13.95
N GLN A 662 -33.16 -9.67 14.83
CA GLN A 662 -33.79 -8.64 15.66
C GLN A 662 -32.73 -7.93 16.51
N TYR A 663 -31.82 -8.68 17.14
CA TYR A 663 -30.69 -8.12 17.89
C TYR A 663 -29.79 -7.24 17.03
N SER A 664 -29.38 -7.71 15.85
CA SER A 664 -28.56 -6.89 14.93
C SER A 664 -29.31 -5.65 14.41
N THR A 665 -30.63 -5.75 14.24
CA THR A 665 -31.50 -4.63 13.86
C THR A 665 -31.65 -3.61 14.99
N LEU A 666 -31.74 -4.06 16.25
CA LEU A 666 -31.70 -3.18 17.43
C LEU A 666 -30.38 -2.42 17.51
N LYS A 667 -29.26 -3.11 17.29
CA LYS A 667 -27.93 -2.47 17.28
C LYS A 667 -27.77 -1.50 16.11
N LEU A 668 -28.32 -1.82 14.94
CA LEU A 668 -28.39 -0.90 13.82
C LEU A 668 -29.23 0.35 14.17
N ALA A 669 -30.40 0.16 14.78
CA ALA A 669 -31.27 1.26 15.21
C ALA A 669 -30.58 2.17 16.24
N GLN A 670 -29.89 1.56 17.21
CA GLN A 670 -29.10 2.27 18.22
C GLN A 670 -27.99 3.11 17.58
N ALA A 671 -27.22 2.52 16.67
CA ALA A 671 -26.14 3.20 15.96
C ALA A 671 -26.67 4.32 15.06
N LEU A 672 -27.80 4.09 14.38
CA LEU A 672 -28.46 5.08 13.53
C LEU A 672 -28.92 6.28 14.35
N LYS A 673 -29.61 6.07 15.48
CA LYS A 673 -30.02 7.18 16.36
C LYS A 673 -28.83 7.96 16.88
N ALA A 674 -27.81 7.26 17.39
CA ALA A 674 -26.60 7.91 17.89
C ALA A 674 -25.92 8.74 16.78
N GLN A 675 -25.89 8.23 15.54
CA GLN A 675 -25.34 8.96 14.40
C GLN A 675 -26.16 10.23 14.11
N LEU A 676 -27.49 10.14 14.08
CA LEU A 676 -28.37 11.29 13.86
C LEU A 676 -28.13 12.39 14.89
N VAL A 677 -28.07 12.02 16.17
CA VAL A 677 -27.80 12.97 17.27
C VAL A 677 -26.42 13.61 17.10
N ALA A 678 -25.38 12.82 16.82
CA ALA A 678 -24.02 13.34 16.63
C ALA A 678 -23.92 14.27 15.39
N GLU A 679 -24.63 13.96 14.30
CA GLU A 679 -24.69 14.82 13.12
C GLU A 679 -25.41 16.14 13.40
N MET A 680 -26.54 16.10 14.12
CA MET A 680 -27.24 17.33 14.54
C MET A 680 -26.37 18.20 15.46
N GLU A 681 -25.70 17.59 16.45
CA GLU A 681 -24.76 18.30 17.32
C GLU A 681 -23.61 18.91 16.52
N TYR A 682 -23.04 18.17 15.57
CA TYR A 682 -22.00 18.68 14.69
C TYR A 682 -22.49 19.85 13.83
N GLN A 683 -23.68 19.73 13.22
CA GLN A 683 -24.28 20.82 12.44
C GLN A 683 -24.53 22.07 13.31
N ASN A 684 -24.97 21.90 14.55
CA ASN A 684 -25.13 23.00 15.50
C ASN A 684 -23.80 23.68 15.80
N LEU A 685 -22.74 22.92 16.08
CA LEU A 685 -21.40 23.47 16.31
C LEU A 685 -20.85 24.18 15.06
N VAL A 686 -21.06 23.63 13.86
CA VAL A 686 -20.70 24.30 12.59
C VAL A 686 -21.43 25.64 12.46
N LEU A 687 -22.73 25.67 12.77
CA LEU A 687 -23.53 26.88 12.74
C LEU A 687 -23.07 27.90 13.78
N GLU A 688 -22.77 27.50 15.01
CA GLU A 688 -22.19 28.36 16.05
C GLU A 688 -20.84 28.94 15.61
N ARG A 689 -19.96 28.11 15.04
CA ARG A 689 -18.70 28.56 14.45
C ARG A 689 -18.91 29.59 13.35
N SER A 690 -19.89 29.36 12.47
CA SER A 690 -20.20 30.27 11.37
C SER A 690 -20.66 31.65 11.89
N LEU A 691 -21.40 31.68 13.01
CA LEU A 691 -21.83 32.92 13.66
C LEU A 691 -20.63 33.66 14.29
N LEU A 692 -19.70 32.94 14.90
CA LEU A 692 -18.47 33.52 15.45
C LEU A 692 -17.54 34.06 14.34
N SER A 693 -17.44 33.38 13.20
CA SER A 693 -16.56 33.79 12.09
C SER A 693 -16.98 35.08 11.37
N ARG A 694 -18.19 35.60 11.62
CA ARG A 694 -18.65 36.89 11.08
C ARG A 694 -18.03 38.08 11.80
N TYR A 695 -17.37 37.88 12.94
CA TYR A 695 -16.51 38.91 13.50
C TYR A 695 -15.24 39.03 12.64
N PRO A 696 -14.81 40.25 12.28
CA PRO A 696 -13.69 40.46 11.37
C PRO A 696 -12.40 39.87 11.96
N ASN A 697 -12.07 38.67 11.49
CA ASN A 697 -10.82 37.98 11.75
C ASN A 697 -9.67 38.71 11.06
N LYS A 698 -9.19 39.81 11.65
CA LYS A 698 -7.75 40.09 11.53
C LYS A 698 -7.05 38.99 12.30
N SER A 699 -6.02 38.37 11.71
CA SER A 699 -5.40 37.20 12.33
C SER A 699 -4.96 37.57 13.75
N VAL A 700 -5.12 36.66 14.71
CA VAL A 700 -4.70 36.91 16.10
C VAL A 700 -3.22 37.34 16.13
N ALA A 701 -2.41 36.82 15.21
CA ALA A 701 -1.04 37.26 15.00
C ALA A 701 -0.94 38.72 14.52
N GLU A 702 -1.69 39.14 13.52
CA GLU A 702 -1.72 40.53 13.07
C GLU A 702 -2.24 41.48 14.14
N GLN A 703 -3.31 41.10 14.84
CA GLN A 703 -3.85 41.89 15.94
C GLN A 703 -2.84 41.97 17.08
N GLN A 704 -2.18 40.87 17.43
CA GLN A 704 -1.19 40.83 18.50
C GLN A 704 0.11 41.55 18.10
N VAL A 705 0.49 41.56 16.82
CA VAL A 705 1.61 42.36 16.29
C VAL A 705 1.27 43.84 16.28
N LEU A 706 0.11 44.23 15.74
CA LEU A 706 -0.37 45.62 15.74
C LEU A 706 -0.50 46.13 17.18
N LEU A 707 -0.94 45.27 18.08
CA LEU A 707 -1.15 45.64 19.47
C LEU A 707 0.14 45.60 20.29
N ASN A 708 1.08 44.67 20.05
CA ASN A 708 2.41 44.76 20.66
C ASN A 708 3.12 46.02 20.16
N SER A 709 2.95 46.38 18.90
CA SER A 709 3.46 47.65 18.36
C SER A 709 2.77 48.86 19.01
N ALA A 710 1.47 48.80 19.30
CA ALA A 710 0.74 49.85 20.00
C ALA A 710 1.15 49.96 21.47
N LYS A 711 1.37 48.84 22.16
CA LYS A 711 1.90 48.78 23.53
C LYS A 711 3.32 49.31 23.61
N GLU A 712 4.19 48.91 22.69
CA GLU A 712 5.55 49.44 22.62
C GLU A 712 5.55 50.93 22.32
N LYS A 713 4.67 51.39 21.41
CA LYS A 713 4.52 52.81 21.11
C LYS A 713 4.02 53.59 22.33
N ALA A 714 2.95 53.13 22.98
CA ALA A 714 2.41 53.76 24.18
C ALA A 714 3.42 53.75 25.34
N ASN A 715 4.15 52.65 25.55
CA ASN A 715 5.21 52.59 26.56
C ASN A 715 6.38 53.52 26.23
N ARG A 716 6.77 53.65 24.96
CA ARG A 716 7.82 54.59 24.53
C ARG A 716 7.36 56.04 24.72
N GLU A 717 6.13 56.35 24.33
CA GLU A 717 5.53 57.68 24.53
C GLU A 717 5.43 58.01 26.02
N TRP A 718 4.97 57.06 26.84
CA TRP A 718 4.93 57.19 28.29
C TRP A 718 6.33 57.40 28.89
N GLN A 719 7.34 56.61 28.49
CA GLN A 719 8.71 56.78 28.97
C GLN A 719 9.33 58.12 28.55
N LEU A 720 9.05 58.59 27.33
CA LEU A 720 9.50 59.89 26.83
C LEU A 720 8.84 61.02 27.61
N GLU A 721 7.52 60.98 27.80
CA GLU A 721 6.81 61.99 28.57
C GLU A 721 7.20 61.96 30.05
N TYR A 722 7.42 60.78 30.62
CA TYR A 722 7.90 60.60 31.99
C TYR A 722 9.30 61.21 32.18
N ALA A 723 10.24 60.91 31.26
CA ALA A 723 11.58 61.50 31.30
C ALA A 723 11.55 63.02 31.11
N THR A 724 10.60 63.52 30.30
CA THR A 724 10.42 64.95 30.08
C THR A 724 9.75 65.63 31.28
N PHE A 725 8.80 64.95 31.94
CA PHE A 725 8.19 65.37 33.19
C PHE A 725 9.25 65.50 34.28
N GLY A 726 10.11 64.50 34.49
CA GLY A 726 11.21 64.56 35.46
C GLY A 726 12.22 65.69 35.19
N LYS A 727 12.55 65.94 33.92
CA LYS A 727 13.41 67.09 33.54
C LYS A 727 12.76 68.44 33.85
N ASN A 728 11.48 68.59 33.50
CA ASN A 728 10.73 69.82 33.77
C ASN A 728 10.49 70.02 35.27
N LEU A 729 10.31 68.93 36.01
CA LEU A 729 10.19 68.93 37.45
C LEU A 729 11.48 69.45 38.09
N SER A 730 12.62 68.85 37.73
CA SER A 730 13.93 69.30 38.21
C SER A 730 14.23 70.75 37.83
N SER A 731 13.90 71.19 36.60
CA SER A 731 14.08 72.59 36.19
C SER A 731 13.15 73.55 36.94
N THR A 732 11.90 73.15 37.19
CA THR A 732 10.94 73.97 37.94
C THR A 732 11.40 74.15 39.40
N VAL A 733 11.98 73.12 40.01
CA VAL A 733 12.58 73.18 41.34
C VAL A 733 13.87 74.02 41.36
N ARG A 734 14.70 73.97 40.32
CA ARG A 734 15.87 74.87 40.20
C ARG A 734 15.46 76.32 40.02
N ASP A 735 14.44 76.58 39.23
CA ASP A 735 14.04 77.95 38.95
C ASP A 735 13.25 78.58 40.11
N ALA A 736 12.64 77.76 40.97
CA ALA A 736 12.14 78.19 42.28
C ALA A 736 13.25 78.87 43.11
N SER A 737 14.52 78.43 43.00
CA SER A 737 15.67 79.12 43.60
C SER A 737 15.84 80.55 43.06
N GLY A 738 15.59 80.77 41.78
CA GLY A 738 15.65 82.10 41.15
C GLY A 738 14.58 83.06 41.68
N VAL A 739 13.35 82.57 41.93
CA VAL A 739 12.27 83.36 42.53
C VAL A 739 12.63 83.82 43.95
N LEU A 740 13.30 82.96 44.71
CA LEU A 740 13.71 83.25 46.10
C LEU A 740 14.84 84.30 46.17
N GLN A 741 15.60 84.52 45.10
CA GLN A 741 16.60 85.59 45.06
C GLN A 741 15.98 86.99 45.15
N ASN A 742 14.72 87.14 44.71
CA ASN A 742 13.97 88.40 44.74
C ASN A 742 13.35 88.70 46.11
N TYR A 743 13.29 87.72 47.02
CA TYR A 743 12.81 87.93 48.38
C TYR A 743 13.93 88.54 49.26
N ASN A 744 13.51 89.40 50.19
CA ASN A 744 14.40 90.18 51.05
C ASN A 744 14.90 89.33 52.24
N VAL A 745 15.67 88.30 51.94
CA VAL A 745 16.26 87.35 52.89
C VAL A 745 17.75 87.67 53.06
N ASN A 746 18.33 87.49 54.25
CA ASN A 746 19.76 87.73 54.50
C ASN A 746 20.65 86.86 53.59
N GLU A 747 21.80 87.37 53.14
CA GLU A 747 22.67 86.69 52.16
C GLU A 747 23.11 85.28 52.57
N THR A 748 23.34 85.04 53.86
CA THR A 748 23.65 83.70 54.40
C THR A 748 22.50 82.71 54.20
N GLN A 749 21.26 83.13 54.49
CA GLN A 749 20.07 82.31 54.28
C GLN A 749 19.81 82.04 52.79
N LYS A 750 20.13 83.00 51.90
CA LYS A 750 20.07 82.77 50.44
C LYS A 750 21.04 81.68 49.99
N GLY A 751 22.25 81.64 50.56
CA GLY A 751 23.24 80.60 50.26
C GLY A 751 22.76 79.19 50.65
N ASP A 752 22.20 79.05 51.86
CA ASP A 752 21.73 77.76 52.36
C ASP A 752 20.50 77.25 51.61
N ILE A 753 19.54 78.14 51.30
CA ILE A 753 18.36 77.81 50.49
C ILE A 753 18.76 77.36 49.09
N ASN A 754 19.72 78.04 48.45
CA ASN A 754 20.20 77.66 47.11
C ASN A 754 20.93 76.31 47.12
N ARG A 755 21.72 76.02 48.16
CA ARG A 755 22.38 74.72 48.33
C ARG A 755 21.35 73.61 48.56
N PHE A 756 20.31 73.87 49.36
CA PHE A 756 19.21 72.94 49.59
C PHE A 756 18.44 72.65 48.28
N LEU A 757 18.02 73.69 47.56
CA LEU A 757 17.26 73.52 46.31
C LEU A 757 18.08 72.85 45.21
N SER A 758 19.39 73.09 45.14
CA SER A 758 20.27 72.36 44.23
C SER A 758 20.33 70.88 44.58
N LYS A 759 20.52 70.52 45.85
CA LYS A 759 20.54 69.13 46.29
C LYS A 759 19.18 68.44 46.12
N LEU A 760 18.07 69.16 46.35
CA LEU A 760 16.72 68.68 46.11
C LEU A 760 16.48 68.45 44.61
N ALA A 761 16.88 69.38 43.76
CA ALA A 761 16.78 69.23 42.30
C ALA A 761 17.64 68.06 41.78
N ASP A 762 18.80 67.80 42.38
CA ASP A 762 19.66 66.65 42.07
C ASP A 762 19.08 65.34 42.61
N HIS A 763 18.41 65.37 43.75
CA HIS A 763 17.69 64.21 44.31
C HIS A 763 16.49 63.84 43.44
N ILE A 764 15.69 64.83 43.04
CA ILE A 764 14.57 64.68 42.11
C ILE A 764 15.03 64.22 40.73
N ALA A 765 16.22 64.65 40.28
CA ALA A 765 16.80 64.20 39.02
C ALA A 765 17.19 62.71 39.00
N LYS A 766 17.26 62.05 40.17
CA LYS A 766 17.36 60.58 40.24
C LYS A 766 15.97 59.98 40.01
N SER A 767 15.87 58.95 39.14
CA SER A 767 14.58 58.42 38.66
C SER A 767 13.62 58.02 39.78
N ASP A 768 14.16 57.51 40.89
CA ASP A 768 13.36 56.90 41.94
C ASP A 768 12.49 57.92 42.70
N ALA A 769 12.96 59.16 42.87
CA ALA A 769 12.19 60.24 43.49
C ALA A 769 11.11 60.80 42.55
N THR A 770 11.42 60.90 41.26
CA THR A 770 10.41 61.27 40.25
C THR A 770 9.28 60.22 40.22
N GLN A 771 9.63 58.93 40.35
CA GLN A 771 8.66 57.84 40.37
C GLN A 771 7.75 57.92 41.59
N GLN A 772 8.31 58.16 42.78
CA GLN A 772 7.51 58.31 44.01
C GLN A 772 6.52 59.48 43.92
N ILE A 773 6.93 60.62 43.34
CA ILE A 773 6.04 61.77 43.12
C ILE A 773 4.91 61.41 42.15
N VAL A 774 5.24 60.77 41.03
CA VAL A 774 4.25 60.38 40.03
C VAL A 774 3.28 59.33 40.58
N ASP A 775 3.77 58.35 41.34
CA ASP A 775 2.95 57.31 41.97
C ASP A 775 2.04 57.88 43.06
N ALA A 776 2.52 58.83 43.86
CA ALA A 776 1.71 59.51 44.87
C ALA A 776 0.61 60.36 44.22
N LEU A 777 0.95 61.13 43.18
CA LEU A 777 -0.03 61.90 42.41
C LEU A 777 -1.07 60.99 41.72
N ARG A 778 -0.65 59.81 41.27
CA ARG A 778 -1.53 58.77 40.72
C ARG A 778 -2.55 58.29 41.76
N VAL A 779 -2.11 58.03 42.99
CA VAL A 779 -3.00 57.59 44.08
C VAL A 779 -3.97 58.71 44.47
N ALA A 780 -3.52 59.95 44.51
CA ALA A 780 -4.35 61.10 44.83
C ALA A 780 -5.37 61.45 43.73
N SER A 781 -5.06 61.13 42.47
CA SER A 781 -5.91 61.37 41.29
C SER A 781 -6.56 62.77 41.26
N PRO A 782 -5.76 63.85 41.28
CA PRO A 782 -6.29 65.20 41.33
C PRO A 782 -7.14 65.50 40.09
N ASN A 783 -8.39 65.94 40.31
CA ASN A 783 -9.35 66.23 39.24
C ASN A 783 -9.27 67.68 38.75
N SER A 784 -8.48 68.50 39.42
CA SER A 784 -8.27 69.90 39.08
C SER A 784 -6.81 70.31 39.29
N TYR A 785 -6.40 71.38 38.60
CA TYR A 785 -5.08 71.97 38.78
C TYR A 785 -4.80 72.39 40.23
N ASP A 786 -5.82 72.87 40.95
CA ASP A 786 -5.65 73.35 42.32
C ASP A 786 -5.41 72.16 43.28
N GLU A 787 -6.12 71.04 43.10
CA GLU A 787 -5.85 69.80 43.83
C GLU A 787 -4.47 69.22 43.49
N PHE A 788 -4.09 69.22 42.21
CA PHE A 788 -2.75 68.79 41.80
C PHE A 788 -1.67 69.65 42.45
N LYS A 789 -1.88 70.97 42.50
CA LYS A 789 -0.94 71.92 43.08
C LYS A 789 -0.74 71.68 44.57
N GLU A 790 -1.82 71.49 45.33
CA GLU A 790 -1.77 71.17 46.77
C GLU A 790 -1.03 69.84 47.02
N GLU A 791 -1.44 68.78 46.31
CA GLU A 791 -0.87 67.44 46.51
C GLU A 791 0.59 67.38 46.08
N PHE A 792 0.94 67.99 44.94
CA PHE A 792 2.31 68.07 44.45
C PHE A 792 3.24 68.78 45.44
N LEU A 793 2.78 69.87 46.03
CA LEU A 793 3.55 70.60 47.04
C LEU A 793 3.66 69.81 48.33
N GLY A 794 2.61 69.08 48.74
CA GLY A 794 2.65 68.14 49.86
C GLY A 794 3.69 67.03 49.67
N GLN A 795 3.70 66.39 48.50
CA GLN A 795 4.61 65.30 48.17
C GLN A 795 6.07 65.76 48.05
N ILE A 796 6.32 66.95 47.50
CA ILE A 796 7.68 67.53 47.49
C ILE A 796 8.21 67.73 48.91
N LEU A 797 7.34 68.11 49.85
CA LEU A 797 7.72 68.31 51.25
C LEU A 797 7.99 66.99 51.98
N GLU A 798 7.27 65.92 51.65
CA GLU A 798 7.50 64.59 52.22
C GLU A 798 8.78 63.91 51.70
N ILE A 799 9.16 64.17 50.45
CA ILE A 799 10.31 63.52 49.80
C ILE A 799 11.65 64.17 50.19
N VAL A 800 11.63 65.24 50.99
CA VAL A 800 12.86 65.87 51.49
C VAL A 800 13.65 64.87 52.35
N PRO A 801 14.87 64.45 51.94
CA PRO A 801 15.68 63.53 52.70
C PRO A 801 15.97 64.06 54.12
N PRO A 802 15.81 63.26 55.18
CA PRO A 802 16.11 63.70 56.55
C PRO A 802 17.59 64.11 56.73
N ASP A 803 18.49 63.59 55.90
CA ASP A 803 19.91 63.93 55.92
C ASP A 803 20.20 65.39 55.52
N LEU A 804 19.35 65.99 54.68
CA LEU A 804 19.45 67.41 54.30
C LEU A 804 19.08 68.35 55.46
N VAL A 805 18.28 67.88 56.41
CA VAL A 805 17.89 68.64 57.61
C VAL A 805 19.04 68.69 58.62
N ASN A 806 19.87 67.63 58.67
CA ASN A 806 20.90 67.44 59.70
C ASN A 806 22.26 68.11 59.37
N GLU A 807 22.54 68.46 58.12
CA GLU A 807 23.81 69.10 57.72
C GLU A 807 23.90 70.62 58.01
N SER A 808 22.83 71.25 58.52
CA SER A 808 22.80 72.70 58.76
C SER A 808 23.56 73.16 60.01
N GLY A 809 24.08 72.24 60.83
CA GLY A 809 25.06 72.54 61.89
C GLY A 809 24.66 73.64 62.89
N THR A 810 23.37 73.85 63.13
CA THR A 810 22.87 74.91 64.03
C THR A 810 22.13 74.31 65.22
N ASP A 811 22.62 74.63 66.41
CA ASP A 811 22.09 74.20 67.70
C ASP A 811 20.64 74.63 67.87
N GLY A 812 19.72 73.68 68.16
CA GLY A 812 18.39 73.82 68.81
C GLY A 812 17.33 74.78 68.24
N ASN A 813 17.71 75.97 67.81
CA ASN A 813 16.87 77.02 67.22
C ASN A 813 16.90 77.02 65.67
N GLY A 814 17.76 76.20 65.05
CA GLY A 814 17.85 76.06 63.58
C GLY A 814 16.61 75.41 62.96
N ALA A 815 16.00 74.43 63.64
CA ALA A 815 14.85 73.68 63.12
C ALA A 815 13.58 74.54 62.93
N ASN A 816 13.31 75.47 63.85
CA ASN A 816 12.20 76.41 63.71
C ASN A 816 12.46 77.44 62.59
N THR A 817 13.71 77.84 62.39
CA THR A 817 14.10 78.74 61.29
C THR A 817 13.99 78.04 59.93
N TYR A 818 14.29 76.74 59.90
CA TYR A 818 14.17 75.88 58.73
C TYR A 818 12.70 75.66 58.33
N LEU A 819 11.83 75.28 59.28
CA LEU A 819 10.39 75.15 59.06
C LEU A 819 9.74 76.48 58.64
N LEU A 820 10.16 77.60 59.25
CA LEU A 820 9.71 78.93 58.84
C LEU A 820 10.19 79.26 57.41
N SER A 821 11.44 78.91 57.06
CA SER A 821 11.96 79.11 55.70
C SER A 821 11.24 78.24 54.66
N ILE A 822 10.86 77.01 55.00
CA ILE A 822 10.05 76.12 54.17
C ILE A 822 8.62 76.66 54.01
N ALA A 823 7.99 77.12 55.09
CA ALA A 823 6.66 77.73 55.03
C ALA A 823 6.66 79.05 54.24
N THR A 824 7.75 79.83 54.34
CA THR A 824 7.94 81.07 53.57
C THR A 824 8.19 80.76 52.09
N LEU A 825 8.94 79.70 51.81
CA LEU A 825 9.20 79.19 50.46
C LEU A 825 7.92 78.64 49.81
N ALA A 826 7.12 77.88 50.56
CA ALA A 826 5.79 77.43 50.11
C ALA A 826 4.90 78.65 49.79
N ASN A 827 4.73 79.60 50.71
CA ASN A 827 3.91 80.80 50.49
C ASN A 827 4.43 81.69 49.33
N GLY A 828 5.75 81.79 49.17
CA GLY A 828 6.38 82.51 48.05
C GLY A 828 6.13 81.83 46.71
N LEU A 829 6.24 80.50 46.65
CA LEU A 829 5.93 79.72 45.46
C LEU A 829 4.43 79.72 45.12
N TYR A 830 3.55 79.80 46.13
CA TYR A 830 2.11 79.93 45.93
C TYR A 830 1.71 81.23 45.22
N SER A 831 2.44 82.31 45.46
CA SER A 831 2.12 83.66 44.99
C SER A 831 2.86 84.07 43.71
N ASP A 832 3.88 83.33 43.28
CA ASP A 832 4.63 83.61 42.07
C ASP A 832 3.90 83.12 40.81
N LYS A 833 3.58 84.06 39.91
CA LYS A 833 2.86 83.77 38.65
C LYS A 833 3.68 82.95 37.66
N ALA A 834 5.00 83.11 37.64
CA ALA A 834 5.88 82.37 36.72
C ALA A 834 6.03 80.91 37.16
N PHE A 835 6.07 80.66 38.47
CA PHE A 835 6.04 79.31 39.04
C PHE A 835 4.69 78.63 38.80
N ASP A 836 3.56 79.31 39.05
CA ASP A 836 2.21 78.78 38.77
C ASP A 836 2.03 78.42 37.29
N GLN A 837 2.54 79.24 36.36
CA GLN A 837 2.46 78.96 34.93
C GLN A 837 3.23 77.69 34.53
N ARG A 838 4.33 77.38 35.22
CA ARG A 838 5.13 76.18 34.98
C ARG A 838 4.55 74.95 35.64
N LEU A 839 3.96 75.09 36.83
CA LEU A 839 3.14 74.06 37.46
C LEU A 839 1.95 73.68 36.57
N ARG A 840 1.26 74.65 35.94
CA ARG A 840 0.23 74.36 34.93
C ARG A 840 0.79 73.59 33.73
N GLY A 841 2.03 73.89 33.34
CA GLY A 841 2.75 73.14 32.30
C GLY A 841 3.07 71.69 32.71
N LEU A 842 3.43 71.46 33.98
CA LEU A 842 3.63 70.13 34.56
C LEU A 842 2.30 69.36 34.68
N TYR A 843 1.23 70.01 35.14
CA TYR A 843 -0.10 69.41 35.24
C TYR A 843 -0.64 68.95 33.88
N ARG A 844 -0.53 69.78 32.83
CA ARG A 844 -0.91 69.36 31.46
C ARG A 844 -0.14 68.14 30.97
N ARG A 845 1.13 68.00 31.36
CA ARG A 845 1.94 66.82 31.00
C ARG A 845 1.56 65.60 31.84
N TYR A 846 1.17 65.81 33.09
CA TYR A 846 0.60 64.77 33.94
C TYR A 846 -0.73 64.25 33.37
N GLU A 847 -1.62 65.12 32.90
CA GLU A 847 -2.86 64.71 32.21
C GLU A 847 -2.56 63.84 30.98
N VAL A 848 -1.56 64.21 30.15
CA VAL A 848 -1.12 63.41 29.00
C VAL A 848 -0.57 62.03 29.43
N LEU A 849 0.14 61.96 30.56
CA LEU A 849 0.63 60.68 31.11
C LEU A 849 -0.52 59.77 31.59
N VAL A 850 -1.54 60.35 32.23
CA VAL A 850 -2.74 59.63 32.69
C VAL A 850 -3.57 59.12 31.51
N ASP A 851 -3.76 59.95 30.47
CA ASP A 851 -4.46 59.56 29.25
C ASP A 851 -3.72 58.43 28.50
N ALA A 852 -2.39 58.51 28.45
CA ALA A 852 -1.55 57.46 27.88
C ALA A 852 -1.69 56.13 28.65
N GLU A 853 -1.72 56.18 29.98
CA GLU A 853 -1.93 54.99 30.81
C GLU A 853 -3.32 54.39 30.60
N LYS A 854 -4.38 55.21 30.60
CA LYS A 854 -5.74 54.74 30.33
C LYS A 854 -5.87 54.06 28.96
N ALA A 855 -5.23 54.62 27.93
CA ALA A 855 -5.16 53.99 26.61
C ALA A 855 -4.45 52.61 26.65
N THR A 856 -3.43 52.44 27.49
CA THR A 856 -2.80 51.12 27.67
C THR A 856 -3.70 50.11 28.39
N GLU A 857 -4.48 50.55 29.38
CA GLU A 857 -5.43 49.69 30.09
C GLU A 857 -6.59 49.24 29.19
N GLU A 858 -7.14 50.14 28.37
CA GLU A 858 -8.17 49.82 27.38
C GLU A 858 -7.65 48.81 26.34
N ALA A 859 -6.43 49.01 25.85
CA ALA A 859 -5.77 48.05 24.96
C ALA A 859 -5.55 46.69 25.64
N ILE A 860 -5.21 46.65 26.94
CA ILE A 860 -5.07 45.39 27.70
C ILE A 860 -6.41 44.67 27.86
N ALA A 861 -7.50 45.40 28.12
CA ALA A 861 -8.83 44.83 28.21
C ALA A 861 -9.31 44.25 26.88
N GLU A 862 -9.04 44.92 25.75
CA GLU A 862 -9.36 44.43 24.41
C GLU A 862 -8.60 43.12 24.08
N ILE A 863 -7.34 42.99 24.50
CA ILE A 863 -6.56 41.73 24.36
C ILE A 863 -7.21 40.60 25.12
N LYS A 864 -7.64 40.87 26.35
CA LYS A 864 -8.23 39.81 27.18
C LYS A 864 -9.49 39.28 26.50
N LYS A 865 -10.33 40.16 25.94
CA LYS A 865 -11.50 39.79 25.14
C LYS A 865 -11.13 39.01 23.87
N LEU A 866 -10.10 39.44 23.11
CA LEU A 866 -9.64 38.74 21.91
C LEU A 866 -9.03 37.36 22.23
N LYS A 867 -8.30 37.24 23.34
CA LYS A 867 -7.78 35.96 23.83
C LYS A 867 -8.90 35.02 24.26
N GLU A 868 -9.88 35.51 25.00
CA GLU A 868 -11.08 34.76 25.38
C GLU A 868 -11.84 34.29 24.13
N PHE A 869 -12.03 35.15 23.14
CA PHE A 869 -12.66 34.80 21.85
C PHE A 869 -11.85 33.75 21.06
N THR A 870 -10.53 33.88 21.01
CA THR A 870 -9.66 32.90 20.34
C THR A 870 -9.72 31.56 21.05
N TYR A 871 -9.77 31.57 22.38
CA TYR A 871 -9.89 30.37 23.20
C TYR A 871 -11.24 29.68 22.99
N THR A 872 -12.35 30.42 23.00
CA THR A 872 -13.68 29.84 22.72
C THR A 872 -13.77 29.32 21.29
N SER A 873 -13.19 30.02 20.31
CA SER A 873 -13.14 29.54 18.93
C SER A 873 -12.37 28.23 18.80
N ARG A 874 -11.19 28.11 19.44
CA ARG A 874 -10.40 26.86 19.46
C ARG A 874 -11.11 25.73 20.19
N LEU A 875 -11.75 26.02 21.31
CA LEU A 875 -12.52 25.04 22.08
C LEU A 875 -13.73 24.53 21.29
N LEU A 876 -14.38 25.41 20.53
CA LEU A 876 -15.46 25.02 19.63
C LEU A 876 -14.96 24.20 18.42
N GLU A 877 -13.80 24.55 17.85
CA GLU A 877 -13.13 23.70 16.84
C GLU A 877 -12.80 22.31 17.40
N GLN A 878 -12.29 22.22 18.63
CA GLN A 878 -12.01 20.96 19.30
C GLN A 878 -13.29 20.12 19.49
N PHE A 879 -14.39 20.73 19.91
CA PHE A 879 -15.68 20.02 20.01
C PHE A 879 -16.23 19.61 18.65
N MET A 880 -16.05 20.43 17.61
CA MET A 880 -16.42 20.04 16.25
C MET A 880 -15.63 18.82 15.79
N ASP A 881 -14.32 18.80 16.03
CA ASP A 881 -13.45 17.68 15.66
C ASP A 881 -13.83 16.41 16.47
N GLU A 882 -14.18 16.54 17.75
CA GLU A 882 -14.66 15.43 18.60
C GLU A 882 -16.01 14.88 18.12
N GLN A 883 -16.96 15.76 17.79
CA GLN A 883 -18.28 15.34 17.27
C GLN A 883 -18.19 14.75 15.87
N GLU A 884 -17.33 15.31 15.02
CA GLU A 884 -17.01 14.70 13.73
C GLU A 884 -16.43 13.30 13.93
N GLU A 885 -15.48 13.11 14.85
CA GLU A 885 -14.91 11.80 15.15
C GLU A 885 -15.98 10.81 15.65
N LYS A 886 -16.84 11.23 16.57
CA LYS A 886 -17.98 10.43 17.05
C LYS A 886 -18.91 10.04 15.91
N SER A 887 -19.29 10.98 15.03
CA SER A 887 -20.15 10.70 13.87
C SER A 887 -19.52 9.66 12.93
N VAL A 888 -18.20 9.74 12.71
CA VAL A 888 -17.49 8.80 11.84
C VAL A 888 -17.36 7.43 12.49
N ALA A 889 -17.08 7.35 13.79
CA ALA A 889 -17.06 6.08 14.53
C ALA A 889 -18.44 5.39 14.53
N LEU A 890 -19.52 6.16 14.68
CA LEU A 890 -20.88 5.64 14.63
C LEU A 890 -21.28 5.16 13.24
N MET A 891 -20.81 5.82 12.17
CA MET A 891 -20.97 5.30 10.80
C MET A 891 -20.28 3.94 10.63
N GLU A 892 -19.12 3.70 11.25
CA GLU A 892 -18.48 2.37 11.21
C GLU A 892 -19.30 1.31 11.93
N ALA A 893 -19.84 1.64 13.11
CA ALA A 893 -20.73 0.74 13.86
C ALA A 893 -22.02 0.42 13.08
N LEU A 894 -22.62 1.42 12.44
CA LEU A 894 -23.80 1.25 11.60
C LEU A 894 -23.50 0.34 10.38
N ARG A 895 -22.30 0.44 9.81
CA ARG A 895 -21.86 -0.43 8.71
C ARG A 895 -21.61 -1.87 9.16
N GLU A 896 -21.04 -2.05 10.35
CA GLU A 896 -20.87 -3.37 10.96
C GLU A 896 -22.23 -4.05 11.21
N HIS A 897 -23.15 -3.35 11.87
CA HIS A 897 -24.47 -3.90 12.20
C HIS A 897 -25.33 -4.12 10.95
N SER A 898 -25.29 -3.23 9.96
CA SER A 898 -25.97 -3.45 8.68
C SER A 898 -25.40 -4.65 7.92
N SER A 899 -24.08 -4.82 7.90
CA SER A 899 -23.44 -5.98 7.28
C SER A 899 -23.91 -7.29 7.93
N ASN A 900 -24.11 -7.32 9.25
CA ASN A 900 -24.63 -8.50 9.94
C ASN A 900 -26.05 -8.85 9.52
N VAL A 901 -26.95 -7.86 9.43
CA VAL A 901 -28.32 -8.08 8.97
C VAL A 901 -28.35 -8.45 7.49
N ASP A 902 -27.59 -7.76 6.63
CA ASP A 902 -27.47 -8.04 5.20
C ASP A 902 -26.96 -9.47 4.95
N ASN A 903 -25.97 -9.91 5.73
CA ASN A 903 -25.46 -11.28 5.65
C ASN A 903 -26.51 -12.31 6.05
N TYR A 904 -27.38 -12.01 7.03
CA TYR A 904 -28.48 -12.88 7.38
C TYR A 904 -29.52 -12.96 6.26
N LEU A 905 -29.97 -11.81 5.75
CA LEU A 905 -30.93 -11.74 4.64
C LEU A 905 -30.40 -12.46 3.40
N LYS A 906 -29.10 -12.33 3.12
CA LYS A 906 -28.43 -13.07 2.06
C LYS A 906 -28.50 -14.58 2.28
N ARG A 907 -28.28 -15.08 3.51
CA ARG A 907 -28.39 -16.53 3.80
C ARG A 907 -29.82 -17.04 3.63
N VAL A 908 -30.82 -16.27 4.07
CA VAL A 908 -32.24 -16.60 3.85
C VAL A 908 -32.52 -16.70 2.35
N ALA A 909 -32.08 -15.72 1.57
CA ALA A 909 -32.28 -15.69 0.14
C ALA A 909 -31.55 -16.84 -0.58
N ILE A 910 -30.35 -17.22 -0.13
CA ILE A 910 -29.63 -18.41 -0.63
C ILE A 910 -30.42 -19.69 -0.31
N ALA A 911 -30.97 -19.84 0.90
CA ALA A 911 -31.77 -21.01 1.25
C ALA A 911 -33.03 -21.12 0.36
N LEU A 912 -33.70 -20.00 0.06
CA LEU A 912 -34.82 -19.96 -0.87
C LEU A 912 -34.37 -20.25 -2.32
N GLU A 913 -33.22 -19.72 -2.73
CA GLU A 913 -32.64 -19.97 -4.05
C GLU A 913 -32.35 -21.47 -4.25
N ASP A 914 -31.73 -22.12 -3.27
CA ASP A 914 -31.39 -23.53 -3.31
C ASP A 914 -32.65 -24.40 -3.41
N ASP A 915 -33.72 -24.04 -2.67
CA ASP A 915 -35.02 -24.70 -2.80
C ASP A 915 -35.64 -24.46 -4.18
N VAL A 916 -35.63 -23.23 -4.70
CA VAL A 916 -36.13 -22.90 -6.04
C VAL A 916 -35.38 -23.68 -7.13
N GLN A 917 -34.06 -23.76 -7.01
CA GLN A 917 -33.22 -24.48 -7.97
C GLN A 917 -33.51 -25.98 -7.93
N ALA A 918 -33.59 -26.58 -6.73
CA ALA A 918 -33.85 -28.00 -6.55
C ALA A 918 -35.27 -28.39 -7.00
N GLN A 919 -36.28 -27.55 -6.73
CA GLN A 919 -37.68 -27.86 -6.99
C GLN A 919 -38.14 -27.51 -8.40
N PHE A 920 -37.60 -26.45 -9.01
CA PHE A 920 -38.13 -25.90 -10.26
C PHE A 920 -37.15 -25.92 -11.43
N TYR A 921 -35.88 -25.62 -11.21
CA TYR A 921 -34.91 -25.52 -12.31
C TYR A 921 -34.34 -26.88 -12.71
N GLU A 922 -33.80 -27.63 -11.74
CA GLU A 922 -33.18 -28.92 -12.00
C GLU A 922 -34.18 -29.93 -12.62
N PRO A 923 -35.42 -30.05 -12.14
CA PRO A 923 -36.41 -30.93 -12.77
C PRO A 923 -36.77 -30.48 -14.20
N ALA A 924 -36.81 -29.18 -14.48
CA ALA A 924 -37.06 -28.69 -15.83
C ALA A 924 -35.90 -29.02 -16.79
N PHE A 925 -34.65 -28.86 -16.35
CA PHE A 925 -33.50 -29.29 -17.14
C PHE A 925 -33.48 -30.81 -17.37
N GLN A 926 -33.89 -31.61 -16.37
CA GLN A 926 -34.06 -33.05 -16.55
C GLN A 926 -35.15 -33.40 -17.56
N ARG A 927 -36.29 -32.69 -17.55
CA ARG A 927 -37.37 -32.87 -18.54
C ARG A 927 -36.91 -32.46 -19.94
N ILE A 928 -36.21 -31.34 -20.08
CA ILE A 928 -35.56 -30.91 -21.33
C ILE A 928 -34.61 -31.99 -21.87
N ARG A 929 -33.80 -32.60 -21.00
CA ARG A 929 -32.91 -33.71 -21.37
C ARG A 929 -33.65 -35.00 -21.76
N ARG A 930 -34.85 -35.24 -21.21
CA ARG A 930 -35.69 -36.39 -21.63
C ARG A 930 -36.37 -36.13 -22.97
N VAL A 931 -36.87 -34.92 -23.20
CA VAL A 931 -37.58 -34.55 -24.43
C VAL A 931 -36.65 -34.55 -25.64
N SER A 932 -35.41 -34.10 -25.50
CA SER A 932 -34.42 -34.18 -26.58
C SER A 932 -34.20 -35.62 -27.07
N ARG A 933 -34.07 -36.58 -26.16
CA ARG A 933 -33.87 -38.00 -26.49
C ARG A 933 -35.01 -38.64 -27.30
N THR A 934 -36.24 -38.11 -27.23
CA THR A 934 -37.38 -38.73 -27.92
C THR A 934 -37.51 -38.33 -29.39
N TRP A 935 -36.81 -37.29 -29.84
CA TRP A 935 -36.95 -36.73 -31.20
C TRP A 935 -35.70 -36.88 -32.08
N ASP A 936 -34.76 -37.76 -31.70
CA ASP A 936 -33.49 -37.96 -32.42
C ASP A 936 -32.66 -36.66 -32.47
N VAL A 937 -32.76 -35.87 -31.41
CA VAL A 937 -32.02 -34.64 -31.20
C VAL A 937 -31.15 -34.85 -29.98
N THR A 938 -29.84 -34.86 -30.18
CA THR A 938 -28.88 -34.98 -29.07
C THR A 938 -28.83 -33.67 -28.30
N LEU A 939 -29.21 -33.70 -27.02
CA LEU A 939 -28.88 -32.60 -26.11
C LEU A 939 -27.37 -32.62 -25.90
N GLY A 940 -26.71 -31.52 -26.24
CA GLY A 940 -25.32 -31.31 -25.88
C GLY A 940 -25.15 -31.05 -24.39
N GLN A 941 -24.14 -30.24 -24.06
CA GLN A 941 -23.87 -29.85 -22.69
C GLN A 941 -24.84 -28.75 -22.22
N ILE A 942 -25.26 -28.84 -20.95
CA ILE A 942 -25.84 -27.69 -20.23
C ILE A 942 -24.71 -27.12 -19.39
N GLU A 943 -24.23 -25.92 -19.72
CA GLU A 943 -23.24 -25.23 -18.90
C GLU A 943 -23.95 -24.21 -18.03
N THR A 944 -23.62 -24.18 -16.74
CA THR A 944 -24.13 -23.18 -15.80
C THR A 944 -22.95 -22.39 -15.25
N THR A 945 -22.96 -21.09 -15.48
CA THR A 945 -21.97 -20.15 -14.93
C THR A 945 -22.69 -19.14 -14.06
N THR A 946 -22.40 -19.16 -12.75
CA THR A 946 -22.97 -18.20 -11.79
C THR A 946 -21.96 -17.12 -11.46
N VAL A 947 -22.41 -15.87 -11.46
CA VAL A 947 -21.60 -14.70 -11.15
C VAL A 947 -22.28 -13.90 -10.06
N LEU A 948 -21.58 -13.67 -8.95
CA LEU A 948 -22.02 -12.75 -7.91
C LEU A 948 -21.38 -11.37 -8.16
N THR A 949 -22.20 -10.34 -8.32
CA THR A 949 -21.74 -8.96 -8.52
C THR A 949 -22.63 -7.99 -7.76
N ASN A 950 -22.34 -6.69 -7.82
CA ASN A 950 -23.16 -5.63 -7.25
C ASN A 950 -23.42 -4.53 -8.31
N ASN A 951 -24.23 -3.53 -7.95
CA ASN A 951 -24.59 -2.43 -8.86
C ASN A 951 -23.42 -1.52 -9.28
N ARG A 952 -22.24 -1.69 -8.69
CA ARG A 952 -21.04 -0.85 -8.92
C ARG A 952 -19.95 -1.59 -9.68
N MET A 953 -20.03 -2.91 -9.77
CA MET A 953 -18.96 -3.75 -10.30
C MET A 953 -19.33 -4.30 -11.66
N LEU A 954 -18.33 -4.26 -12.55
CA LEU A 954 -18.37 -4.97 -13.80
C LEU A 954 -17.98 -6.41 -13.55
N ALA A 955 -18.88 -7.35 -13.86
CA ALA A 955 -18.52 -8.74 -13.86
C ALA A 955 -18.07 -9.15 -15.26
N LYS A 956 -16.91 -9.79 -15.35
CA LYS A 956 -16.36 -10.28 -16.62
C LYS A 956 -15.86 -11.71 -16.45
N VAL A 957 -16.34 -12.59 -17.29
CA VAL A 957 -15.85 -13.96 -17.43
C VAL A 957 -15.09 -14.04 -18.75
N SER A 958 -13.81 -14.40 -18.70
CA SER A 958 -13.00 -14.60 -19.90
C SER A 958 -13.21 -16.00 -20.48
N PRO A 959 -13.25 -16.15 -21.82
CA PRO A 959 -13.34 -17.47 -22.44
C PRO A 959 -12.05 -18.25 -22.21
N ALA A 960 -12.09 -19.32 -21.41
CA ALA A 960 -10.95 -20.22 -21.21
C ALA A 960 -11.44 -21.65 -20.98
N ALA A 961 -11.83 -22.34 -22.06
CA ALA A 961 -12.09 -23.78 -22.05
C ALA A 961 -11.48 -24.44 -23.31
N THR A 962 -10.96 -25.65 -23.15
CA THR A 962 -10.33 -26.44 -24.22
C THR A 962 -10.94 -27.83 -24.24
N PHE A 963 -11.39 -28.29 -25.41
CA PHE A 963 -11.93 -29.62 -25.62
C PHE A 963 -11.16 -30.35 -26.74
N GLU A 964 -10.91 -31.64 -26.57
CA GLU A 964 -10.20 -32.49 -27.53
C GLU A 964 -11.19 -33.54 -28.05
N PHE A 965 -11.36 -33.60 -29.38
CA PHE A 965 -12.24 -34.56 -30.02
C PHE A 965 -11.39 -35.52 -30.85
N ASP A 966 -11.45 -36.79 -30.49
CA ASP A 966 -10.85 -37.87 -31.27
C ASP A 966 -11.92 -38.40 -32.21
N LEU A 967 -11.72 -38.27 -33.52
CA LEU A 967 -12.69 -38.79 -34.47
C LEU A 967 -12.56 -40.33 -34.53
N PRO A 968 -13.69 -41.07 -34.54
CA PRO A 968 -13.65 -42.52 -34.72
C PRO A 968 -12.99 -42.88 -36.07
N HIS A 969 -12.21 -43.97 -36.08
CA HIS A 969 -11.61 -44.50 -37.30
C HIS A 969 -12.73 -44.92 -38.26
N ARG A 970 -12.65 -44.52 -39.53
CA ARG A 970 -13.55 -45.02 -40.57
C ARG A 970 -12.86 -46.16 -41.30
N ASP A 971 -13.44 -47.35 -41.24
CA ASP A 971 -12.96 -48.49 -41.98
C ASP A 971 -13.30 -48.35 -43.47
N ILE A 972 -12.37 -48.74 -44.35
CA ILE A 972 -12.60 -48.75 -45.79
C ILE A 972 -13.70 -49.78 -46.09
N LEU A 973 -14.64 -49.47 -46.98
CA LEU A 973 -15.80 -50.30 -47.32
C LEU A 973 -15.44 -51.74 -47.75
N LEU A 974 -14.22 -51.93 -48.27
CA LEU A 974 -13.67 -53.25 -48.59
C LEU A 974 -13.30 -54.07 -47.35
N THR A 975 -12.75 -53.44 -46.31
CA THR A 975 -12.44 -54.07 -45.02
C THR A 975 -13.71 -54.44 -44.27
N GLU A 976 -14.72 -53.57 -44.24
CA GLU A 976 -16.02 -53.85 -43.62
C GLU A 976 -16.77 -54.99 -44.35
N ALA A 977 -16.67 -55.05 -45.68
CA ALA A 977 -17.20 -56.17 -46.47
C ALA A 977 -16.44 -57.48 -46.21
N ILE A 978 -15.11 -57.43 -46.05
CA ILE A 978 -14.28 -58.61 -45.76
C ILE A 978 -14.56 -59.12 -44.34
N ASP A 979 -14.62 -58.24 -43.34
CA ASP A 979 -14.90 -58.62 -41.96
C ASP A 979 -16.36 -59.05 -41.76
N GLY A 980 -17.32 -58.41 -42.44
CA GLY A 980 -18.71 -58.87 -42.49
C GLY A 980 -18.85 -60.24 -43.15
N SER A 981 -18.08 -60.52 -44.22
CA SER A 981 -18.06 -61.85 -44.85
C SER A 981 -17.41 -62.91 -43.96
N LYS A 982 -16.40 -62.53 -43.18
CA LYS A 982 -15.71 -63.42 -42.24
C LYS A 982 -16.57 -63.74 -41.02
N ALA A 983 -17.27 -62.74 -40.47
CA ALA A 983 -18.23 -62.92 -39.38
C ALA A 983 -19.36 -63.87 -39.78
N LEU A 984 -19.87 -63.78 -41.01
CA LEU A 984 -20.87 -64.71 -41.54
C LEU A 984 -20.33 -66.15 -41.69
N VAL A 985 -19.07 -66.32 -42.09
CA VAL A 985 -18.44 -67.66 -42.20
C VAL A 985 -18.19 -68.26 -40.82
N ASP A 986 -17.77 -67.45 -39.85
CA ASP A 986 -17.53 -67.90 -38.48
C ASP A 986 -18.85 -68.19 -37.73
N GLU A 987 -19.91 -67.40 -37.95
CA GLU A 987 -21.26 -67.70 -37.43
C GLU A 987 -21.84 -68.99 -38.05
N TYR A 988 -21.61 -69.23 -39.36
CA TYR A 988 -22.05 -70.47 -40.00
C TYR A 988 -21.28 -71.70 -39.49
N GLY A 989 -19.98 -71.54 -39.20
CA GLY A 989 -19.14 -72.59 -38.60
C GLY A 989 -19.49 -72.90 -37.14
N ASN A 990 -19.91 -71.91 -36.37
CA ASN A 990 -20.34 -72.08 -34.98
C ASN A 990 -21.75 -72.69 -34.88
N LEU A 991 -22.64 -72.36 -35.82
CA LEU A 991 -23.99 -72.96 -35.89
C LEU A 991 -23.95 -74.48 -36.19
N LEU A 992 -22.98 -74.94 -36.98
CA LEU A 992 -22.78 -76.37 -37.29
C LEU A 992 -22.16 -77.17 -36.13
N LYS A 993 -21.55 -76.50 -35.16
CA LYS A 993 -20.94 -77.13 -33.97
C LYS A 993 -21.83 -77.06 -32.73
N ASP A 994 -22.98 -76.41 -32.83
CA ASP A 994 -23.90 -76.23 -31.70
C ASP A 994 -24.67 -77.54 -31.41
N PRO A 995 -24.49 -78.18 -30.22
CA PRO A 995 -25.15 -79.44 -29.87
C PRO A 995 -26.68 -79.34 -29.86
N THR A 996 -27.24 -78.14 -29.69
CA THR A 996 -28.68 -77.87 -29.79
C THR A 996 -29.22 -78.00 -31.21
N PHE A 997 -28.44 -77.61 -32.23
CA PHE A 997 -28.82 -77.74 -33.64
C PHE A 997 -28.75 -79.21 -34.10
N LEU A 998 -27.74 -79.96 -33.64
CA LEU A 998 -27.63 -81.42 -33.89
C LEU A 998 -28.71 -82.23 -33.18
N ALA A 999 -29.12 -81.83 -31.96
CA ALA A 999 -30.25 -82.44 -31.25
C ALA A 999 -31.59 -82.18 -31.96
N GLY A 1000 -31.79 -81.00 -32.54
CA GLY A 1000 -32.96 -80.67 -33.36
C GLY A 1000 -33.02 -81.47 -34.67
N ALA A 1001 -31.88 -81.70 -35.32
CA ALA A 1001 -31.78 -82.54 -36.53
C ALA A 1001 -32.03 -84.03 -36.22
N ALA A 1002 -31.60 -84.53 -35.06
CA ALA A 1002 -31.87 -85.89 -34.62
C ALA A 1002 -33.35 -86.11 -34.22
N ALA A 1003 -34.01 -85.10 -33.64
CA ALA A 1003 -35.43 -85.16 -33.28
C ALA A 1003 -36.38 -85.25 -34.49
N LEU A 1004 -35.92 -84.84 -35.68
CA LEU A 1004 -36.65 -84.98 -36.95
C LEU A 1004 -36.48 -86.38 -37.60
N SER A 1005 -35.63 -87.26 -37.06
CA SER A 1005 -35.28 -88.56 -37.68
C SER A 1005 -35.98 -89.79 -37.10
N GLY A 1006 -36.86 -89.65 -36.10
CA GLY A 1006 -37.87 -90.66 -35.77
C GLY A 1006 -37.40 -91.98 -35.12
N MET A 1007 -36.25 -92.01 -34.43
CA MET A 1007 -35.83 -93.19 -33.64
C MET A 1007 -36.12 -93.02 -32.13
N PRO A 1008 -36.60 -94.07 -31.42
CA PRO A 1008 -36.93 -93.97 -30.00
C PRO A 1008 -35.68 -93.99 -29.09
N PRO A 1009 -35.70 -93.31 -27.94
CA PRO A 1009 -34.54 -93.17 -27.07
C PRO A 1009 -34.36 -94.45 -26.22
N THR A 1010 -33.24 -95.15 -26.44
CA THR A 1010 -32.70 -96.13 -25.48
C THR A 1010 -31.85 -95.37 -24.47
N GLY A 1011 -32.10 -95.63 -23.18
CA GLY A 1011 -31.66 -94.74 -22.12
C GLY A 1011 -30.36 -95.11 -21.39
N VAL A 1012 -30.12 -94.24 -20.42
CA VAL A 1012 -29.52 -94.45 -19.09
C VAL A 1012 -27.98 -94.39 -18.98
N VAL A 1013 -27.56 -93.63 -17.95
CA VAL A 1013 -26.27 -93.57 -17.23
C VAL A 1013 -25.13 -92.88 -18.00
N GLY A 1014 -24.37 -91.91 -17.47
CA GLY A 1014 -24.18 -91.36 -16.14
C GLY A 1014 -22.76 -90.77 -16.08
N ASP A 1015 -22.53 -89.89 -15.10
CA ASP A 1015 -21.23 -89.44 -14.58
C ASP A 1015 -20.29 -88.53 -15.40
N ASN A 1016 -19.96 -87.44 -14.71
CA ASN A 1016 -18.66 -86.77 -14.54
C ASN A 1016 -17.98 -86.04 -15.73
N SER A 1017 -17.72 -84.76 -15.46
CA SER A 1017 -16.68 -83.87 -16.03
C SER A 1017 -15.29 -84.54 -16.09
N PRO A 1018 -14.22 -83.91 -16.64
CA PRO A 1018 -14.04 -82.75 -17.55
C PRO A 1018 -13.08 -83.06 -18.73
N ILE A 1019 -12.93 -82.18 -19.75
CA ILE A 1019 -11.72 -82.21 -20.62
C ILE A 1019 -11.18 -80.80 -20.93
N THR A 1020 -9.95 -80.62 -20.48
CA THR A 1020 -8.91 -79.63 -20.79
C THR A 1020 -8.19 -79.97 -22.11
N GLY A 1021 -7.71 -78.93 -22.82
CA GLY A 1021 -6.74 -79.01 -23.94
C GLY A 1021 -7.32 -78.38 -25.21
N ILE A 1022 -6.67 -77.44 -25.91
CA ILE A 1022 -5.27 -77.40 -26.35
C ILE A 1022 -4.87 -75.92 -26.61
N PRO A 1023 -3.73 -75.41 -26.08
CA PRO A 1023 -3.17 -74.14 -26.49
C PRO A 1023 -2.17 -74.33 -27.64
N GLY A 1024 -2.39 -73.62 -28.74
CA GLY A 1024 -1.39 -73.41 -29.80
C GLY A 1024 -1.67 -74.16 -31.10
N LEU A 1025 -2.48 -73.54 -31.97
CA LEU A 1025 -2.34 -73.62 -33.43
C LEU A 1025 -3.26 -72.58 -34.09
N ASP A 1026 -2.62 -71.55 -34.66
CA ASP A 1026 -2.99 -70.80 -35.87
C ASP A 1026 -2.65 -69.31 -35.76
N GLN A 1027 -1.34 -69.03 -35.91
CA GLN A 1027 -0.89 -67.79 -36.51
C GLN A 1027 -1.02 -67.93 -38.04
N ASN A 1028 -2.14 -67.50 -38.59
CA ASN A 1028 -2.16 -67.08 -39.99
C ASN A 1028 -1.73 -65.60 -40.05
N PRO A 1029 -0.73 -65.23 -40.87
CA PRO A 1029 -0.37 -63.84 -41.04
C PRO A 1029 -1.57 -63.10 -41.65
N LYS A 1030 -2.17 -62.20 -40.85
CA LYS A 1030 -3.23 -61.32 -41.32
C LYS A 1030 -2.68 -60.48 -42.47
N PHE A 1031 -3.26 -60.65 -43.66
CA PHE A 1031 -3.04 -59.82 -44.86
C PHE A 1031 -3.43 -58.33 -44.67
N GLY A 1032 -3.80 -57.89 -43.46
CA GLY A 1032 -4.34 -56.56 -43.17
C GLY A 1032 -3.28 -55.50 -42.80
N SER A 1033 -2.12 -55.87 -42.25
CA SER A 1033 -1.23 -54.88 -41.62
C SER A 1033 -0.46 -53.96 -42.58
N GLU A 1034 -0.40 -54.28 -43.87
CA GLU A 1034 0.20 -53.37 -44.88
C GLU A 1034 -0.81 -52.42 -45.52
N PHE A 1035 -2.09 -52.80 -45.59
CA PHE A 1035 -3.16 -51.88 -46.01
C PHE A 1035 -3.54 -50.89 -44.91
N GLU A 1036 -3.47 -51.31 -43.64
CA GLU A 1036 -3.71 -50.45 -42.47
C GLU A 1036 -2.70 -49.28 -42.38
N LYS A 1037 -1.47 -49.47 -42.87
CA LYS A 1037 -0.43 -48.43 -42.94
C LYS A 1037 -0.63 -47.40 -44.07
N LEU A 1038 -1.53 -47.67 -45.01
CA LEU A 1038 -1.90 -46.74 -46.08
C LEU A 1038 -3.11 -45.86 -45.70
N ILE A 1039 -3.75 -46.14 -44.56
CA ILE A 1039 -4.80 -45.31 -43.97
C ILE A 1039 -4.10 -44.19 -43.20
N PRO A 1040 -4.30 -42.91 -43.54
CA PRO A 1040 -3.66 -41.81 -42.81
C PRO A 1040 -4.11 -41.78 -41.34
N ASP A 1041 -3.16 -41.53 -40.43
CA ASP A 1041 -3.44 -41.36 -38.99
C ASP A 1041 -4.57 -40.33 -38.76
N PRO A 1042 -5.46 -40.54 -37.77
CA PRO A 1042 -6.55 -39.60 -37.50
C PRO A 1042 -5.99 -38.23 -37.17
N ALA A 1043 -6.46 -37.20 -37.89
CA ALA A 1043 -6.19 -35.82 -37.54
C ALA A 1043 -6.89 -35.51 -36.20
N ILE A 1044 -6.11 -35.35 -35.14
CA ILE A 1044 -6.61 -34.88 -33.84
C ILE A 1044 -7.04 -33.42 -34.00
N TYR A 1045 -8.34 -33.15 -33.86
CA TYR A 1045 -8.86 -31.78 -33.85
C TYR A 1045 -9.01 -31.29 -32.42
N LYS A 1046 -8.25 -30.26 -32.06
CA LYS A 1046 -8.42 -29.56 -30.78
C LYS A 1046 -9.34 -28.36 -31.00
N PHE A 1047 -10.50 -28.35 -30.33
CA PHE A 1047 -11.43 -27.23 -30.32
C PHE A 1047 -11.28 -26.46 -29.00
N GLU A 1048 -10.74 -25.25 -29.06
CA GLU A 1048 -10.79 -24.31 -27.94
C GLU A 1048 -12.10 -23.52 -28.09
N THR A 1049 -13.18 -24.05 -27.55
CA THR A 1049 -14.45 -23.32 -27.43
C THR A 1049 -14.49 -22.64 -26.07
N GLY A 1050 -14.67 -21.33 -26.05
CA GLY A 1050 -14.77 -20.56 -24.80
C GLY A 1050 -15.94 -19.59 -24.85
N THR A 1051 -16.73 -19.58 -23.78
CA THR A 1051 -17.76 -18.57 -23.53
C THR A 1051 -17.17 -17.50 -22.61
N GLY A 1052 -17.16 -16.26 -23.06
CA GLY A 1052 -16.93 -15.10 -22.22
C GLY A 1052 -18.19 -14.27 -22.14
N PHE A 1053 -18.41 -13.60 -21.02
CA PHE A 1053 -19.46 -12.59 -20.96
C PHE A 1053 -19.11 -11.45 -20.00
N GLU A 1054 -19.69 -10.29 -20.26
CA GLU A 1054 -19.58 -9.09 -19.44
C GLU A 1054 -20.98 -8.63 -19.04
N ILE A 1055 -21.17 -8.37 -17.74
CA ILE A 1055 -22.45 -7.95 -17.16
C ILE A 1055 -22.25 -6.78 -16.20
N ARG A 1056 -23.14 -5.79 -16.32
CA ARG A 1056 -23.29 -4.70 -15.35
C ARG A 1056 -24.74 -4.58 -14.90
N PRO A 1057 -25.10 -5.08 -13.70
CA PRO A 1057 -26.47 -4.99 -13.23
C PRO A 1057 -26.78 -3.67 -12.56
N ILE A 1058 -28.04 -3.26 -12.73
CA ILE A 1058 -28.67 -2.12 -12.08
C ILE A 1058 -29.96 -2.64 -11.46
N ILE A 1059 -30.02 -2.67 -10.12
CA ILE A 1059 -31.27 -2.98 -9.40
C ILE A 1059 -32.24 -1.80 -9.58
N GLN A 1060 -33.45 -2.08 -10.05
CA GLN A 1060 -34.50 -1.07 -10.20
C GLN A 1060 -34.99 -0.57 -8.83
N PRO A 1061 -35.62 0.63 -8.76
CA PRO A 1061 -36.18 1.15 -7.51
C PRO A 1061 -37.23 0.24 -6.85
N ASP A 1062 -37.81 -0.68 -7.63
CA ASP A 1062 -38.73 -1.71 -7.13
C ASP A 1062 -38.06 -2.73 -6.18
N GLY A 1063 -36.73 -2.82 -6.18
CA GLY A 1063 -35.96 -3.79 -5.40
C GLY A 1063 -36.14 -5.26 -5.84
N HIS A 1064 -36.84 -5.54 -6.95
CA HIS A 1064 -37.20 -6.89 -7.39
C HIS A 1064 -36.81 -7.23 -8.80
N SER A 1065 -36.49 -6.24 -9.61
CA SER A 1065 -35.98 -6.48 -10.94
C SER A 1065 -34.59 -5.87 -11.12
N ILE A 1066 -33.82 -6.53 -11.96
CA ILE A 1066 -32.53 -6.03 -12.41
C ILE A 1066 -32.60 -5.75 -13.90
N VAL A 1067 -31.93 -4.69 -14.31
CA VAL A 1067 -31.61 -4.41 -15.71
C VAL A 1067 -30.12 -4.53 -15.85
N TYR A 1068 -29.66 -5.29 -16.83
CA TYR A 1068 -28.25 -5.40 -17.13
C TYR A 1068 -28.00 -5.52 -18.61
N THR A 1069 -26.93 -4.87 -19.07
CA THR A 1069 -26.39 -5.11 -20.40
C THR A 1069 -25.62 -6.42 -20.37
N PHE A 1070 -25.98 -7.32 -21.28
CA PHE A 1070 -25.40 -8.64 -21.43
C PHE A 1070 -24.57 -8.69 -22.71
N ASP A 1071 -23.25 -8.72 -22.53
CA ASP A 1071 -22.28 -8.86 -23.60
C ASP A 1071 -21.72 -10.28 -23.59
N TYR A 1072 -22.29 -11.16 -24.40
CA TYR A 1072 -21.85 -12.55 -24.51
C TYR A 1072 -21.01 -12.77 -25.75
N MET A 1073 -19.89 -13.45 -25.58
CA MET A 1073 -18.97 -13.84 -26.65
C MET A 1073 -18.76 -15.35 -26.60
N TYR A 1074 -19.20 -16.04 -27.65
CA TYR A 1074 -18.82 -17.42 -27.90
C TYR A 1074 -17.68 -17.43 -28.92
N SER A 1075 -16.51 -17.92 -28.52
CA SER A 1075 -15.38 -18.09 -29.43
C SER A 1075 -15.12 -19.57 -29.69
N THR A 1076 -14.87 -19.91 -30.95
CA THR A 1076 -14.36 -21.23 -31.35
C THR A 1076 -12.99 -21.03 -31.98
N ASN A 1077 -11.97 -21.63 -31.40
CA ASN A 1077 -10.61 -21.61 -31.93
C ASN A 1077 -10.18 -23.05 -32.17
N VAL A 1078 -10.21 -23.47 -33.43
CA VAL A 1078 -9.85 -24.84 -33.83
C VAL A 1078 -8.37 -24.84 -34.16
N ARG A 1079 -7.60 -25.68 -33.47
CA ARG A 1079 -6.20 -25.92 -33.79
C ARG A 1079 -6.12 -27.18 -34.65
N GLU A 1080 -6.09 -26.98 -35.95
CA GLU A 1080 -5.96 -28.06 -36.94
C GLU A 1080 -4.50 -28.44 -37.15
N PRO A 1081 -4.16 -29.74 -37.34
CA PRO A 1081 -2.90 -30.13 -37.96
C PRO A 1081 -2.98 -29.85 -39.47
N VAL A 1082 -2.59 -28.65 -39.89
CA VAL A 1082 -2.74 -28.22 -41.30
C VAL A 1082 -1.70 -28.92 -42.20
N ARG A 1083 -2.16 -29.74 -43.17
CA ARG A 1083 -1.46 -29.93 -44.45
C ARG A 1083 -1.80 -28.77 -45.38
N ALA A 1084 -0.84 -28.31 -46.20
CA ALA A 1084 -0.90 -27.05 -46.95
C ALA A 1084 -2.04 -26.89 -47.97
N ASP A 1085 -2.78 -27.97 -48.29
CA ASP A 1085 -3.73 -28.00 -49.40
C ASP A 1085 -5.22 -28.09 -48.97
N GLU A 1086 -5.52 -28.17 -47.66
CA GLU A 1086 -6.90 -28.23 -47.17
C GLU A 1086 -7.54 -26.84 -47.01
N LYS A 1087 -8.66 -26.64 -47.70
CA LYS A 1087 -9.46 -25.41 -47.64
C LYS A 1087 -10.13 -25.32 -46.26
N HIS A 1088 -9.79 -24.30 -45.49
CA HIS A 1088 -10.45 -24.03 -44.20
C HIS A 1088 -11.97 -23.99 -44.36
N LEU A 1089 -12.68 -24.85 -43.62
CA LEU A 1089 -14.13 -24.80 -43.51
C LEU A 1089 -14.57 -23.38 -43.07
N GLY A 1090 -15.60 -22.82 -43.70
CA GLY A 1090 -16.17 -21.54 -43.27
C GLY A 1090 -16.65 -21.63 -41.83
N ARG A 1091 -16.05 -20.86 -40.92
CA ARG A 1091 -16.28 -20.99 -39.47
C ARG A 1091 -16.55 -19.63 -38.83
N ILE A 1092 -17.49 -19.62 -37.89
CA ILE A 1092 -17.74 -18.47 -37.01
C ILE A 1092 -16.70 -18.51 -35.87
N LYS A 1093 -15.61 -17.76 -36.04
CA LYS A 1093 -14.54 -17.66 -35.04
C LYS A 1093 -15.04 -17.07 -33.71
N ARG A 1094 -15.93 -16.08 -33.78
CA ARG A 1094 -16.55 -15.41 -32.64
C ARG A 1094 -18.00 -15.05 -32.96
N HIS A 1095 -18.90 -15.34 -32.05
CA HIS A 1095 -20.29 -14.90 -32.06
C HIS A 1095 -20.49 -13.96 -30.87
N PHE A 1096 -20.97 -12.75 -31.13
CA PHE A 1096 -21.22 -11.73 -30.11
C PHE A 1096 -22.73 -11.49 -29.99
N VAL A 1097 -23.22 -11.46 -28.75
CA VAL A 1097 -24.58 -11.07 -28.43
C VAL A 1097 -24.48 -9.89 -27.47
N HIS A 1098 -25.01 -8.74 -27.89
CA HIS A 1098 -25.16 -7.56 -27.06
C HIS A 1098 -26.65 -7.30 -26.89
N THR A 1099 -27.17 -7.42 -25.66
CA THR A 1099 -28.59 -7.18 -25.38
C THR A 1099 -28.78 -6.66 -23.98
N ASP A 1100 -29.74 -5.77 -23.79
CA ASP A 1100 -30.21 -5.39 -22.45
C ASP A 1100 -31.24 -6.41 -21.98
N VAL A 1101 -31.05 -6.91 -20.76
CA VAL A 1101 -31.90 -7.93 -20.15
C VAL A 1101 -32.52 -7.36 -18.90
N GLN A 1102 -33.84 -7.53 -18.76
CA GLN A 1102 -34.55 -7.30 -17.51
C GLN A 1102 -35.03 -8.65 -16.96
N THR A 1103 -34.66 -8.97 -15.73
CA THR A 1103 -35.12 -10.19 -15.03
C THR A 1103 -35.63 -9.82 -13.65
N SER A 1104 -36.71 -10.48 -13.20
CA SER A 1104 -37.11 -10.42 -11.79
C SER A 1104 -36.31 -11.40 -10.93
N SER A 1105 -36.29 -11.19 -9.62
CA SER A 1105 -35.63 -12.09 -8.68
C SER A 1105 -36.21 -13.51 -8.78
N TYR A 1106 -35.33 -14.51 -8.85
CA TYR A 1106 -35.62 -15.93 -9.07
C TYR A 1106 -36.30 -16.26 -10.42
N GLU A 1107 -36.29 -15.34 -11.40
CA GLU A 1107 -36.83 -15.62 -12.74
C GLU A 1107 -35.80 -16.29 -13.63
N LEU A 1108 -36.18 -17.39 -14.30
CA LEU A 1108 -35.43 -17.97 -15.41
C LEU A 1108 -35.96 -17.43 -16.74
N ARG A 1109 -35.10 -16.72 -17.49
CA ARG A 1109 -35.45 -16.04 -18.74
C ARG A 1109 -34.54 -16.40 -19.89
N GLU A 1110 -35.11 -16.71 -21.05
CA GLU A 1110 -34.37 -16.81 -22.32
C GLU A 1110 -33.89 -15.41 -22.72
N VAL A 1111 -32.57 -15.27 -22.88
CA VAL A 1111 -31.90 -14.02 -23.25
C VAL A 1111 -31.67 -13.95 -24.74
N SER A 1112 -31.11 -15.02 -25.30
CA SER A 1112 -30.78 -15.08 -26.71
C SER A 1112 -30.73 -16.52 -27.18
N ARG A 1113 -30.93 -16.69 -28.48
CA ARG A 1113 -30.88 -17.97 -29.17
C ARG A 1113 -30.21 -17.76 -30.50
N TYR A 1114 -29.31 -18.66 -30.84
CA TYR A 1114 -28.70 -18.69 -32.16
C TYR A 1114 -28.48 -20.13 -32.60
N THR A 1115 -28.57 -20.35 -33.91
CA THR A 1115 -28.36 -21.65 -34.53
C THR A 1115 -27.15 -21.57 -35.44
N VAL A 1116 -26.20 -22.47 -35.24
CA VAL A 1116 -25.00 -22.63 -36.04
C VAL A 1116 -25.17 -23.90 -36.86
N ALA A 1117 -25.16 -23.76 -38.18
CA ALA A 1117 -25.07 -24.91 -39.07
C ALA A 1117 -23.60 -25.32 -39.19
N LEU A 1118 -23.23 -26.42 -38.55
CA LEU A 1118 -21.94 -27.06 -38.71
C LEU A 1118 -22.06 -28.03 -39.90
N LYS A 1119 -21.62 -27.57 -41.07
CA LYS A 1119 -21.45 -28.44 -42.24
C LYS A 1119 -19.98 -28.84 -42.33
N ALA A 1120 -19.67 -30.09 -42.03
CA ALA A 1120 -18.37 -30.66 -42.29
C ALA A 1120 -18.48 -31.56 -43.52
N ALA A 1121 -18.16 -31.00 -44.69
CA ALA A 1121 -17.99 -31.80 -45.89
C ALA A 1121 -16.53 -32.26 -45.94
N ARG A 1122 -16.29 -33.56 -45.72
CA ARG A 1122 -14.98 -34.16 -45.98
C ARG A 1122 -14.92 -34.58 -47.44
N THR A 1123 -14.02 -33.97 -48.20
CA THR A 1123 -13.61 -34.49 -49.51
C THR A 1123 -12.29 -35.22 -49.32
N GLU A 1124 -12.33 -36.50 -48.95
CA GLU A 1124 -11.12 -37.31 -48.94
C GLU A 1124 -10.75 -37.69 -50.38
N ARG A 1125 -9.45 -37.60 -50.72
CA ARG A 1125 -8.90 -38.23 -51.92
C ARG A 1125 -8.97 -39.74 -51.73
N GLY A 1126 -9.36 -40.48 -52.77
CA GLY A 1126 -9.37 -41.93 -52.73
C GLY A 1126 -7.94 -42.46 -52.60
N VAL A 1127 -7.79 -43.78 -52.43
CA VAL A 1127 -6.47 -44.42 -52.34
C VAL A 1127 -5.61 -43.97 -53.55
N PRO A 1128 -4.49 -43.26 -53.34
CA PRO A 1128 -3.66 -42.77 -54.43
C PRO A 1128 -3.19 -43.97 -55.26
N LEU A 1129 -3.30 -43.86 -56.59
CA LEU A 1129 -3.15 -44.88 -57.65
C LEU A 1129 -4.46 -45.52 -58.17
N PHE A 1130 -5.49 -45.72 -57.33
CA PHE A 1130 -6.74 -46.37 -57.75
C PHE A 1130 -7.90 -45.38 -58.01
N GLU A 1131 -7.82 -44.16 -57.48
CA GLU A 1131 -8.85 -43.13 -57.64
C GLU A 1131 -8.99 -42.57 -59.08
N ASP A 1132 -7.96 -42.73 -59.91
CA ASP A 1132 -7.87 -42.22 -61.28
C ASP A 1132 -8.35 -43.22 -62.34
N ILE A 1133 -8.69 -44.45 -61.95
CA ILE A 1133 -9.17 -45.47 -62.89
C ILE A 1133 -10.67 -45.24 -63.17
N PRO A 1134 -11.08 -44.88 -64.40
CA PRO A 1134 -12.48 -44.66 -64.71
C PRO A 1134 -13.31 -45.93 -64.50
N GLY A 1135 -14.42 -45.82 -63.76
CA GLY A 1135 -15.33 -46.93 -63.42
C GLY A 1135 -14.99 -47.65 -62.11
N LEU A 1136 -13.71 -47.94 -61.85
CA LEU A 1136 -13.25 -48.59 -60.61
C LEU A 1136 -12.99 -47.58 -59.49
N GLY A 1137 -12.53 -46.37 -59.81
CA GLY A 1137 -12.22 -45.33 -58.83
C GLY A 1137 -13.41 -44.88 -57.99
N VAL A 1138 -14.66 -45.13 -58.43
CA VAL A 1138 -15.87 -44.86 -57.64
C VAL A 1138 -15.98 -45.80 -56.43
N LEU A 1139 -15.47 -47.03 -56.53
CA LEU A 1139 -15.46 -47.99 -55.41
C LEU A 1139 -14.35 -47.69 -54.39
N PHE A 1140 -13.34 -46.91 -54.77
CA PHE A 1140 -12.19 -46.54 -53.93
C PHE A 1140 -12.21 -45.08 -53.48
N ARG A 1141 -13.23 -44.31 -53.88
CA ARG A 1141 -13.55 -43.02 -53.29
C ARG A 1141 -14.57 -43.26 -52.17
N PRO A 1142 -14.28 -42.87 -50.92
CA PRO A 1142 -15.31 -42.87 -49.90
C PRO A 1142 -16.48 -42.00 -50.39
N LEU A 1143 -17.72 -42.46 -50.18
CA LEU A 1143 -18.89 -41.64 -50.46
C LEU A 1143 -18.75 -40.32 -49.69
N PRO A 1144 -19.00 -39.16 -50.32
CA PRO A 1144 -19.00 -37.90 -49.60
C PRO A 1144 -20.05 -38.01 -48.48
N SER A 1145 -19.60 -38.12 -47.24
CA SER A 1145 -20.49 -38.01 -46.09
C SER A 1145 -20.62 -36.52 -45.79
N ASP A 1146 -21.70 -35.93 -46.28
CA ASP A 1146 -22.12 -34.62 -45.77
C ASP A 1146 -22.69 -34.83 -44.37
N GLU A 1147 -21.83 -34.75 -43.35
CA GLU A 1147 -22.30 -34.61 -41.97
C GLU A 1147 -22.69 -33.14 -41.76
N SER A 1148 -23.99 -32.86 -41.87
CA SER A 1148 -24.56 -31.57 -41.48
C SER A 1148 -25.22 -31.70 -40.12
N SER A 1149 -24.64 -31.06 -39.11
CA SER A 1149 -25.23 -30.93 -37.78
C SER A 1149 -25.70 -29.49 -37.58
N LEU A 1150 -26.99 -29.31 -37.26
CA LEU A 1150 -27.49 -28.04 -36.76
C LEU A 1150 -27.29 -28.03 -35.24
N GLN A 1151 -26.56 -27.04 -34.74
CA GLN A 1151 -26.39 -26.79 -33.33
C GLN A 1151 -27.15 -25.52 -32.96
N THR A 1152 -28.16 -25.63 -32.10
CA THR A 1152 -28.86 -24.48 -31.53
C THR A 1152 -28.41 -24.28 -30.09
N ASN A 1153 -27.89 -23.10 -29.81
CA ASN A 1153 -27.50 -22.69 -28.47
C ASN A 1153 -28.56 -21.73 -27.92
N ILE A 1154 -29.18 -22.13 -26.81
CA ILE A 1154 -30.17 -21.34 -26.07
C ILE A 1154 -29.47 -20.79 -24.84
N ILE A 1155 -29.44 -19.47 -24.69
CA ILE A 1155 -28.86 -18.78 -23.53
C ILE A 1155 -30.01 -18.36 -22.62
N LEU A 1156 -30.01 -18.93 -21.42
CA LEU A 1156 -30.92 -18.55 -20.34
C LEU A 1156 -30.15 -17.77 -19.29
N ALA A 1157 -30.81 -16.82 -18.65
CA ALA A 1157 -30.32 -16.17 -17.46
C ALA A 1157 -31.31 -16.33 -16.31
N SER A 1158 -30.78 -16.63 -15.14
CA SER A 1158 -31.44 -16.56 -13.85
C SER A 1158 -30.80 -15.43 -13.04
N SER A 1159 -31.59 -14.74 -12.22
CA SER A 1159 -31.06 -13.71 -11.33
C SER A 1159 -31.67 -13.78 -9.95
N THR A 1160 -30.82 -13.72 -8.94
CA THR A 1160 -31.19 -13.67 -7.53
C THR A 1160 -30.69 -12.37 -6.94
N ILE A 1161 -31.60 -11.55 -6.42
CA ILE A 1161 -31.27 -10.26 -5.78
C ILE A 1161 -31.14 -10.49 -4.28
N TYR A 1162 -30.00 -10.08 -3.72
CA TYR A 1162 -29.78 -9.99 -2.28
C TYR A 1162 -29.93 -8.53 -1.86
N PRO A 1163 -31.11 -8.14 -1.33
CA PRO A 1163 -31.35 -6.77 -0.89
C PRO A 1163 -30.50 -6.45 0.34
N THR A 1164 -30.19 -5.17 0.54
CA THR A 1164 -29.65 -4.68 1.81
C THR A 1164 -30.80 -4.21 2.71
N VAL A 1165 -30.55 -4.10 4.02
CA VAL A 1165 -31.48 -3.50 4.97
C VAL A 1165 -31.85 -2.08 4.55
N PHE A 1166 -30.90 -1.30 4.04
CA PHE A 1166 -31.17 0.06 3.55
C PHE A 1166 -32.10 0.06 2.32
N ASP A 1167 -31.99 -0.95 1.45
CA ASP A 1167 -32.91 -1.13 0.32
C ASP A 1167 -34.33 -1.42 0.82
N LEU A 1168 -34.46 -2.28 1.84
CA LEU A 1168 -35.74 -2.69 2.41
C LEU A 1168 -36.41 -1.58 3.24
N MET A 1169 -35.62 -0.79 3.97
CA MET A 1169 -36.10 0.36 4.73
C MET A 1169 -36.43 1.57 3.84
N GLY A 1170 -36.17 1.51 2.53
CA GLY A 1170 -36.39 2.64 1.62
C GLY A 1170 -35.42 3.81 1.82
N LEU A 1171 -34.34 3.61 2.58
CA LEU A 1171 -33.34 4.65 2.90
C LEU A 1171 -32.31 4.86 1.77
N ARG A 1172 -32.45 4.16 0.65
CA ARG A 1172 -31.46 4.09 -0.44
C ARG A 1172 -31.25 5.41 -1.22
N TRP A 1173 -32.08 6.44 -1.00
CA TRP A 1173 -32.15 7.65 -1.84
C TRP A 1173 -32.10 9.00 -1.11
N SER A 1174 -31.94 9.04 0.21
CA SER A 1174 -31.77 10.32 0.91
C SER A 1174 -30.27 10.61 1.06
N PRO A 1175 -29.69 11.54 0.27
CA PRO A 1175 -28.33 12.00 0.51
C PRO A 1175 -28.36 12.81 1.79
N TYR A 1176 -28.04 12.16 2.91
CA TYR A 1176 -28.25 12.69 4.26
C TYR A 1176 -29.75 12.84 4.58
N VAL A 1177 -30.20 12.11 5.60
CA VAL A 1177 -31.03 12.50 6.76
C VAL A 1177 -31.86 13.82 6.73
N ASP A 1178 -31.56 14.82 5.90
CA ASP A 1178 -32.27 16.09 5.77
C ASP A 1178 -33.79 15.94 5.52
N ASP A 1179 -34.25 14.79 5.00
CA ASP A 1179 -35.68 14.50 4.76
C ASP A 1179 -36.30 13.46 5.73
N LEU A 1180 -35.55 12.94 6.71
CA LEU A 1180 -36.17 12.21 7.84
C LEU A 1180 -36.79 13.26 8.78
N GLY A 1181 -37.86 13.90 8.30
CA GLY A 1181 -38.66 14.87 9.04
C GLY A 1181 -39.51 14.19 10.11
N SER A 1182 -38.88 13.44 11.03
CA SER A 1182 -39.61 12.99 12.21
C SER A 1182 -39.97 14.22 13.03
N GLU A 1183 -41.23 14.29 13.44
CA GLU A 1183 -41.76 15.40 14.25
C GLU A 1183 -40.93 15.60 15.53
N SER A 1184 -40.29 14.54 16.06
CA SER A 1184 -39.36 14.64 17.18
C SER A 1184 -38.03 15.29 16.82
N LEU A 1185 -37.40 14.97 15.68
CA LEU A 1185 -36.18 15.66 15.23
C LEU A 1185 -36.49 17.11 14.84
N VAL A 1186 -37.68 17.38 14.31
CA VAL A 1186 -38.17 18.74 14.05
C VAL A 1186 -38.41 19.47 15.37
N ASN A 1187 -39.01 18.84 16.37
CA ASN A 1187 -39.23 19.44 17.69
C ASN A 1187 -37.91 19.64 18.45
N ASP A 1188 -36.96 18.71 18.38
CA ASP A 1188 -35.62 18.85 18.95
C ASP A 1188 -34.85 19.96 18.24
N LYS A 1189 -34.95 20.03 16.91
CA LYS A 1189 -34.41 21.14 16.11
C LYS A 1189 -35.08 22.45 16.48
N ASP A 1190 -36.39 22.47 16.67
CA ASP A 1190 -37.18 23.65 17.02
C ASP A 1190 -36.85 24.12 18.44
N GLU A 1191 -36.72 23.20 19.40
CA GLU A 1191 -36.26 23.47 20.77
C GLU A 1191 -34.82 23.98 20.76
N GLN A 1192 -33.94 23.38 19.95
CA GLN A 1192 -32.57 23.86 19.76
C GLN A 1192 -32.53 25.24 19.09
N THR A 1193 -33.36 25.51 18.08
CA THR A 1193 -33.49 26.86 17.51
C THR A 1193 -34.09 27.84 18.52
N THR A 1194 -35.01 27.41 19.39
CA THR A 1194 -35.56 28.24 20.45
C THR A 1194 -34.47 28.59 21.47
N ARG A 1195 -33.72 27.59 21.97
CA ARG A 1195 -32.54 27.78 22.83
C ARG A 1195 -31.49 28.67 22.16
N ARG A 1196 -31.32 28.55 20.84
CA ARG A 1196 -30.41 29.39 20.03
C ARG A 1196 -30.91 30.82 19.90
N GLU A 1197 -32.20 31.05 19.73
CA GLU A 1197 -32.81 32.37 19.74
C GLU A 1197 -32.68 33.02 21.13
N GLU A 1198 -32.84 32.25 22.20
CA GLU A 1198 -32.60 32.67 23.58
C GLU A 1198 -31.12 33.01 23.84
N LEU A 1199 -30.18 32.15 23.44
CA LEU A 1199 -28.73 32.43 23.56
C LEU A 1199 -28.33 33.64 22.72
N ARG A 1200 -28.86 33.75 21.50
CA ARG A 1200 -28.59 34.89 20.62
C ARG A 1200 -29.16 36.18 21.20
N THR A 1201 -30.38 36.17 21.72
CA THR A 1201 -30.98 37.35 22.38
C THR A 1201 -30.21 37.67 23.66
N HIS A 1202 -29.79 36.69 24.45
CA HIS A 1202 -28.98 36.91 25.64
C HIS A 1202 -27.61 37.53 25.32
N LEU A 1203 -26.89 37.00 24.31
CA LEU A 1203 -25.61 37.56 23.86
C LEU A 1203 -25.78 38.95 23.25
N LEU A 1204 -26.85 39.20 22.48
CA LEU A 1204 -27.18 40.52 21.95
C LEU A 1204 -27.51 41.51 23.08
N GLU A 1205 -28.21 41.07 24.12
CA GLU A 1205 -28.55 41.89 25.28
C GLU A 1205 -27.31 42.20 26.12
N GLN A 1206 -26.43 41.22 26.33
CA GLN A 1206 -25.17 41.39 27.04
C GLN A 1206 -24.21 42.31 26.29
N THR A 1207 -24.09 42.15 24.97
CA THR A 1207 -23.26 43.03 24.12
C THR A 1207 -23.86 44.43 24.03
N ARG A 1208 -25.19 44.58 23.86
CA ARG A 1208 -25.86 45.89 23.94
C ARG A 1208 -25.67 46.55 25.30
N SER A 1209 -25.78 45.82 26.40
CA SER A 1209 -25.52 46.33 27.74
C SER A 1209 -24.09 46.83 27.87
N SER A 1210 -23.10 46.06 27.39
CA SER A 1210 -21.69 46.45 27.45
C SER A 1210 -21.38 47.67 26.57
N VAL A 1211 -22.01 47.76 25.39
CA VAL A 1211 -21.86 48.91 24.49
C VAL A 1211 -22.53 50.16 25.07
N ASN A 1212 -23.76 50.04 25.60
CA ASN A 1212 -24.46 51.14 26.24
C ASN A 1212 -23.69 51.68 27.45
N GLU A 1213 -23.11 50.78 28.25
CA GLU A 1213 -22.24 51.14 29.37
C GLU A 1213 -20.98 51.88 28.90
N SER A 1214 -20.34 51.44 27.80
CA SER A 1214 -19.16 52.10 27.24
C SER A 1214 -19.44 53.47 26.59
N ILE A 1215 -20.66 53.69 26.07
CA ILE A 1215 -21.08 54.97 25.45
C ILE A 1215 -21.68 55.93 26.50
N GLY A 1216 -21.76 55.53 27.78
CA GLY A 1216 -22.35 56.34 28.84
C GLY A 1216 -23.87 56.51 28.68
N ILE A 1217 -24.53 55.62 27.94
CA ILE A 1217 -25.99 55.57 27.87
C ILE A 1217 -26.45 54.88 29.17
N PRO A 1218 -27.11 55.60 30.09
CA PRO A 1218 -27.55 55.00 31.35
C PRO A 1218 -28.47 53.82 31.06
N LYS A 1219 -28.23 52.68 31.72
CA LYS A 1219 -29.10 51.49 31.65
C LYS A 1219 -30.55 51.96 31.78
N SER A 1220 -31.34 51.82 30.71
CA SER A 1220 -32.76 52.16 30.79
C SER A 1220 -33.37 51.26 31.86
N THR A 1221 -33.87 51.84 32.94
CA THR A 1221 -34.51 51.14 34.04
C THR A 1221 -35.80 50.48 33.55
N GLY A 1222 -35.69 49.29 32.96
CA GLY A 1222 -36.77 48.42 32.50
C GLY A 1222 -37.74 49.03 31.47
N PRO A 1223 -38.56 48.21 30.82
CA PRO A 1223 -39.73 48.72 30.11
C PRO A 1223 -40.65 49.39 31.14
N ARG A 1224 -40.87 50.70 31.01
CA ARG A 1224 -42.11 51.29 31.54
C ARG A 1224 -43.25 50.51 30.90
N VAL A 1225 -43.93 49.69 31.70
CA VAL A 1225 -45.22 49.12 31.33
C VAL A 1225 -46.12 50.31 31.04
N ILE A 1226 -46.29 50.63 29.76
CA ILE A 1226 -47.36 51.49 29.31
C ILE A 1226 -48.62 50.68 29.60
N GLN A 1227 -49.30 51.01 30.69
CA GLN A 1227 -50.68 50.61 30.88
C GLN A 1227 -51.46 51.18 29.69
N MET A 1228 -51.68 50.34 28.68
CA MET A 1228 -52.68 50.63 27.66
C MET A 1228 -54.04 50.69 28.37
N PRO A 1229 -54.83 51.75 28.19
CA PRO A 1229 -56.18 51.79 28.74
C PRO A 1229 -56.98 50.62 28.20
N SER A 1230 -57.58 49.87 29.12
CA SER A 1230 -58.48 48.77 28.85
C SER A 1230 -59.67 49.26 28.03
N GLY A 1231 -59.66 49.00 26.74
CA GLY A 1231 -60.83 49.24 25.91
C GLY A 1231 -60.46 49.20 24.44
N PHE A 1232 -60.44 48.00 23.86
CA PHE A 1232 -61.10 47.70 22.59
C PHE A 1232 -60.91 46.20 22.33
N SER A 1233 -61.92 45.44 22.76
CA SER A 1233 -62.19 44.11 22.25
C SER A 1233 -62.88 44.22 20.89
N THR A 1234 -62.76 43.13 20.11
CA THR A 1234 -63.54 42.69 18.93
C THR A 1234 -62.85 42.72 17.55
N LEU A 1235 -62.39 41.51 17.17
CA LEU A 1235 -62.67 40.75 15.94
C LEU A 1235 -61.94 41.06 14.62
N PRO A 1236 -61.81 40.06 13.72
CA PRO A 1236 -61.78 38.60 13.88
C PRO A 1236 -60.38 37.98 13.64
#